data_AF-A0A8H4YT63-F1
#
_entry.id   AF-A0A8H4YT63-F1
#
_cell.length_a   1.000
_cell.length_b   1.000
_cell.length_c   1.000
_cell.angle_alpha   90.00
_cell.angle_beta   90.00
_cell.angle_gamma   90.00
#
_symmetry.space_group_name_H-M   'P 1'
#
loop_
_entity.id
_entity.type
_entity.pdbx_description
1 polymer ?
#
loop_
_entity_poly.entity_id
_entity_poly.type
_entity_poly.pdbx_seq_one_letter_code
_entity_poly.pdbx_strand_id
1 'polypeptide(L)'
;MSRPQILFLSCIGFAVALTAMLYGNIIKPSTVTSVFSKTMSTHPVVVVGSGLAGLSASYEALQRGAPSVHLLDRAPKPGGNSIKASSGINGAGTKYQRAAGVESDTLFYSDSVRSAGSRFHLTQPPVDRQALITKLTTESAAAVNWLVDEIGVDLSVVAPLGGHSVARTHRGAGKTPPGAAIIIALLNKLKENVKFSITNLAEVKALLKEGNTVKGVEYEFEGKKHSLEGSVLFASGGFAGDATGLLARYRPDLKGIPSTNEERPGSHDILTAVGAELLDMDSVQIHPTGFVDPAAPNSMLKFLAAEMLRGEGGILLSPEGSRFVNEMDTREHVSNAIMKLPTATDGDGVIKQWDITILLDPGASLASANHIGFYEWKGLLKKVKVRDLKPAQIAAVDKYAQAIAEGTDDEFGRKQRGRWTLNTGEQNRDESIYIGRVTPITHFTMGGVAIDEKARVLTKIEGKLVPIPGLFAAGIYDGQEEHDNLVWDKNDEAVEVAQQQTRLKTFCRKVEGFVKQKFGRPATLISPLMMGGFNVLYRVRVEDMSPDVMVRLPCPSLAQFPVEKTMYEAATASFLVKQTQLPVPGPLFFGKNSELGSFIIMEHWENSGSISGRLTRPNKDLSVPHVLDPNTPESILETTWAKVALCLLELSRLNFPRIGSLLHTGKDTYEVAGRPVTLNMTEMIRLANIPRCILPSQDKTYMTAGEWYTTLAEMHIAQLIFQHNDLVTSTDDCRNKYVARLYTYAGPTQFFLDPPWWLLLETAEMWSPDLEHWRQTYESRLGIWLPAMEKAEASMGASAYNNFAVPLSRYMRESWQTGRFFRSSAARKSWAFDAMYWNFLDERFFGHRDPGVVKGDLWKTRIDLLSDDERAAMEPFVQRKMAEGKERRIVEWDETEAQKRFSELLFN
;
A
#
# COMPACT_ATOMS: atom_id res chain seq x y z
N MET A 1 -20.97 -27.41 30.72
CA MET A 1 -20.73 -26.60 31.94
C MET A 1 -21.12 -25.16 31.64
N SER A 2 -21.89 -24.52 32.52
CA SER A 2 -22.27 -23.11 32.43
C SER A 2 -21.08 -22.18 32.74
N ARG A 3 -20.84 -21.18 31.89
CA ARG A 3 -19.87 -20.08 32.10
C ARG A 3 -20.46 -18.75 31.59
N PRO A 4 -19.98 -17.58 32.06
CA PRO A 4 -20.77 -16.34 32.07
C PRO A 4 -21.08 -15.73 30.70
N GLN A 5 -22.28 -15.16 30.57
CA GLN A 5 -22.75 -14.44 29.39
C GLN A 5 -22.34 -12.95 29.48
N ILE A 6 -21.12 -12.59 29.07
CA ILE A 6 -20.69 -11.17 29.03
C ILE A 6 -20.02 -10.88 27.69
N LEU A 7 -20.67 -10.05 26.85
CA LEU A 7 -20.03 -9.43 25.69
C LEU A 7 -20.69 -8.09 25.36
N PHE A 8 -19.89 -7.04 25.22
CA PHE A 8 -20.39 -5.67 25.30
C PHE A 8 -19.72 -4.73 24.28
N LEU A 9 -20.28 -4.69 23.08
CA LEU A 9 -19.64 -4.06 21.93
C LEU A 9 -19.77 -2.52 21.91
N SER A 10 -20.80 -1.95 22.55
CA SER A 10 -20.97 -0.49 22.66
C SER A 10 -19.96 0.19 23.60
N CYS A 11 -19.41 -0.52 24.59
CA CYS A 11 -18.37 0.02 25.49
C CYS A 11 -17.09 0.41 24.73
N ILE A 12 -16.71 -0.36 23.71
CA ILE A 12 -15.31 -0.40 23.24
C ILE A 12 -14.95 0.84 22.41
N GLY A 13 -15.89 1.35 21.60
CA GLY A 13 -15.72 2.63 20.89
C GLY A 13 -15.56 3.83 21.84
N PHE A 14 -16.10 3.73 23.06
CA PHE A 14 -15.94 4.74 24.11
C PHE A 14 -14.69 4.49 24.98
N ALA A 15 -14.39 3.24 25.32
CA ALA A 15 -13.25 2.86 26.15
C ALA A 15 -11.89 3.13 25.47
N VAL A 16 -11.77 2.85 24.16
CA VAL A 16 -10.56 3.17 23.38
C VAL A 16 -10.34 4.69 23.32
N ALA A 17 -11.42 5.47 23.16
CA ALA A 17 -11.36 6.93 23.25
C ALA A 17 -11.00 7.42 24.66
N LEU A 18 -11.48 6.73 25.71
CA LEU A 18 -11.14 7.02 27.11
C LEU A 18 -9.64 6.86 27.38
N THR A 19 -9.07 5.72 26.99
CA THR A 19 -7.62 5.46 27.17
C THR A 19 -6.75 6.46 26.40
N ALA A 20 -7.29 7.13 25.38
CA ALA A 20 -6.62 8.22 24.67
C ALA A 20 -6.75 9.59 25.37
N MET A 21 -7.65 9.75 26.36
CA MET A 21 -7.89 11.00 27.08
C MET A 21 -7.33 11.01 28.52
N LEU A 22 -6.79 9.89 29.01
CA LEU A 22 -6.50 9.74 30.45
C LEU A 22 -5.00 9.72 30.78
N TYR A 23 -4.59 10.76 31.51
CA TYR A 23 -3.32 10.96 32.21
C TYR A 23 -2.04 11.15 31.38
N GLY A 24 -1.49 12.37 31.48
CA GLY A 24 -0.06 12.58 31.66
C GLY A 24 0.18 13.42 32.90
N ASN A 25 1.23 13.12 33.67
CA ASN A 25 1.91 14.14 34.48
C ASN A 25 3.30 13.68 34.94
N ILE A 26 4.21 14.65 35.09
CA ILE A 26 5.59 14.53 35.61
C ILE A 26 6.52 13.55 34.86
N ILE A 27 7.39 14.10 34.00
CA ILE A 27 8.86 14.10 34.12
C ILE A 27 9.39 15.13 33.09
N LYS A 28 10.41 15.92 33.45
CA LYS A 28 11.12 16.81 32.51
C LYS A 28 12.35 16.09 31.93
N PRO A 29 12.72 16.32 30.67
CA PRO A 29 13.93 15.72 30.09
C PRO A 29 15.20 16.36 30.67
N SER A 30 16.19 15.54 30.99
CA SER A 30 17.56 15.94 31.30
C SER A 30 18.55 15.09 30.50
N THR A 31 19.55 15.73 29.93
CA THR A 31 20.49 15.15 28.96
C THR A 31 21.42 14.12 29.60
N VAL A 32 21.47 12.90 29.05
CA VAL A 32 22.62 11.97 29.20
C VAL A 32 22.93 11.34 27.84
N THR A 33 24.22 11.21 27.52
CA THR A 33 24.72 10.79 26.21
C THR A 33 24.72 9.25 26.05
N SER A 34 24.63 8.81 24.79
CA SER A 34 24.79 7.42 24.32
C SER A 34 25.86 6.59 25.06
N VAL A 35 25.44 5.42 25.57
CA VAL A 35 26.11 4.12 25.34
C VAL A 35 25.03 3.03 25.27
N PHE A 36 25.02 2.19 24.22
CA PHE A 36 25.09 0.72 24.35
C PHE A 36 25.01 -0.04 23.01
N SER A 37 25.98 -0.94 22.83
CA SER A 37 25.97 -2.17 22.02
C SER A 37 25.18 -2.21 20.70
N LYS A 38 25.84 -1.88 19.57
CA LYS A 38 25.56 -2.59 18.31
C LYS A 38 26.26 -3.95 18.36
N THR A 39 25.52 -5.05 18.20
CA THR A 39 26.07 -6.28 17.60
C THR A 39 26.34 -6.00 16.13
N MET A 40 27.50 -5.41 15.83
CA MET A 40 27.91 -5.10 14.47
C MET A 40 28.15 -6.39 13.67
N SER A 41 27.72 -6.42 12.40
CA SER A 41 28.25 -7.42 11.47
C SER A 41 29.76 -7.28 11.39
N THR A 42 30.48 -8.35 11.67
CA THR A 42 31.94 -8.43 11.46
C THR A 42 32.31 -8.58 9.99
N HIS A 43 31.34 -8.95 9.14
CA HIS A 43 31.54 -9.20 7.72
C HIS A 43 31.17 -7.96 6.88
N PRO A 44 31.92 -7.66 5.80
CA PRO A 44 31.64 -6.55 4.91
C PRO A 44 30.44 -6.84 4.00
N VAL A 45 30.00 -5.81 3.28
CA VAL A 45 28.96 -5.94 2.24
C VAL A 45 29.61 -5.80 0.86
N VAL A 46 29.35 -6.75 -0.03
CA VAL A 46 29.78 -6.74 -1.43
C VAL A 46 28.59 -6.33 -2.30
N VAL A 47 28.74 -5.29 -3.11
CA VAL A 47 27.69 -4.78 -3.99
C VAL A 47 28.11 -4.96 -5.45
N VAL A 48 27.27 -5.59 -6.26
CA VAL A 48 27.59 -5.91 -7.66
C VAL A 48 26.78 -5.00 -8.59
N GLY A 49 27.44 -3.99 -9.16
CA GLY A 49 26.84 -2.98 -10.04
C GLY A 49 26.62 -1.62 -9.38
N SER A 50 27.00 -0.55 -10.09
CA SER A 50 27.01 0.85 -9.64
C SER A 50 25.82 1.68 -10.15
N GLY A 51 24.73 1.01 -10.55
CA GLY A 51 23.45 1.68 -10.81
C GLY A 51 22.86 2.29 -9.53
N LEU A 52 21.70 2.95 -9.68
CA LEU A 52 21.00 3.61 -8.56
C LEU A 52 20.83 2.67 -7.35
N ALA A 53 20.31 1.46 -7.58
CA ALA A 53 20.10 0.48 -6.53
C ALA A 53 21.38 0.13 -5.75
N GLY A 54 22.50 -0.09 -6.44
CA GLY A 54 23.78 -0.45 -5.80
C GLY A 54 24.40 0.70 -5.01
N LEU A 55 24.31 1.94 -5.52
CA LEU A 55 24.80 3.11 -4.82
C LEU A 55 23.92 3.46 -3.59
N SER A 56 22.60 3.42 -3.72
CA SER A 56 21.68 3.60 -2.59
C SER A 56 21.86 2.51 -1.52
N ALA A 57 21.98 1.24 -1.91
CA ALA A 57 22.24 0.15 -0.99
C ALA A 57 23.60 0.28 -0.28
N SER A 58 24.63 0.74 -1.00
CA SER A 58 25.94 1.04 -0.41
C SER A 58 25.87 2.14 0.64
N TYR A 59 25.08 3.20 0.39
CA TYR A 59 24.90 4.31 1.31
C TYR A 59 24.16 3.86 2.58
N GLU A 60 23.01 3.20 2.42
CA GLU A 60 22.25 2.68 3.56
C GLU A 60 23.07 1.67 4.39
N ALA A 61 23.78 0.73 3.75
CA ALA A 61 24.63 -0.23 4.47
C ALA A 61 25.67 0.48 5.36
N LEU A 62 26.28 1.57 4.88
CA LEU A 62 27.22 2.38 5.65
C LEU A 62 26.54 3.12 6.80
N GLN A 63 25.35 3.71 6.59
CA GLN A 63 24.60 4.40 7.66
C GLN A 63 24.08 3.43 8.74
N ARG A 64 23.63 2.22 8.35
CA ARG A 64 23.31 1.14 9.30
C ARG A 64 24.57 0.62 10.02
N GLY A 65 25.76 0.89 9.49
CA GLY A 65 27.04 0.68 10.17
C GLY A 65 27.76 -0.60 9.77
N ALA A 66 27.69 -0.99 8.49
CA ALA A 66 28.59 -1.99 7.93
C ALA A 66 30.07 -1.67 8.23
N PRO A 67 30.94 -2.67 8.41
CA PRO A 67 32.36 -2.44 8.69
C PRO A 67 33.05 -1.80 7.48
N SER A 68 32.78 -2.32 6.28
CA SER A 68 33.11 -1.73 4.97
C SER A 68 32.08 -2.14 3.92
N VAL A 69 32.07 -1.40 2.81
CA VAL A 69 31.30 -1.74 1.59
C VAL A 69 32.23 -1.72 0.38
N HIS A 70 32.16 -2.78 -0.41
CA HIS A 70 32.97 -2.97 -1.62
C HIS A 70 32.05 -3.11 -2.83
N LEU A 71 32.04 -2.11 -3.69
CA LEU A 71 31.24 -2.09 -4.91
C LEU A 71 32.09 -2.52 -6.12
N LEU A 72 31.71 -3.60 -6.78
CA LEU A 72 32.35 -4.09 -8.00
C LEU A 72 31.47 -3.74 -9.22
N ASP A 73 32.05 -3.17 -10.27
CA ASP A 73 31.36 -2.94 -11.54
C ASP A 73 32.23 -3.30 -12.75
N ARG A 74 31.66 -4.03 -13.70
CA ARG A 74 32.27 -4.43 -14.99
C ARG A 74 32.40 -3.29 -16.01
N ALA A 75 31.80 -2.14 -15.75
CA ALA A 75 31.93 -0.95 -16.59
C ALA A 75 33.21 -0.16 -16.23
N PRO A 76 33.82 0.56 -17.19
CA PRO A 76 34.95 1.47 -16.91
C PRO A 76 34.53 2.75 -16.15
N LYS A 77 33.23 3.04 -16.08
CA LYS A 77 32.64 4.20 -15.40
C LYS A 77 31.34 3.78 -14.71
N PRO A 78 31.06 4.31 -13.51
CA PRO A 78 29.89 3.91 -12.75
C PRO A 78 28.58 4.52 -13.28
N GLY A 79 27.44 3.95 -12.86
CA GLY A 79 26.10 4.49 -13.08
C GLY A 79 25.19 3.66 -14.00
N GLY A 80 25.75 2.70 -14.75
CA GLY A 80 25.01 1.76 -15.61
C GLY A 80 24.00 2.44 -16.54
N ASN A 81 22.74 1.99 -16.51
CA ASN A 81 21.64 2.67 -17.19
C ASN A 81 21.01 3.79 -16.36
N SER A 82 21.14 3.77 -15.03
CA SER A 82 20.55 4.78 -14.15
C SER A 82 21.07 6.18 -14.44
N ILE A 83 22.35 6.33 -14.76
CA ILE A 83 22.97 7.61 -15.16
C ILE A 83 22.39 8.17 -16.47
N LYS A 84 21.76 7.32 -17.29
CA LYS A 84 21.12 7.66 -18.57
C LYS A 84 19.64 8.02 -18.41
N ALA A 85 19.06 7.90 -17.21
CA ALA A 85 17.65 8.16 -16.96
C ALA A 85 17.30 9.64 -17.20
N SER A 86 16.42 9.89 -18.16
CA SER A 86 16.18 11.23 -18.71
C SER A 86 14.95 11.94 -18.14
N SER A 87 13.90 11.21 -17.77
CA SER A 87 12.58 11.81 -17.47
C SER A 87 12.39 12.20 -16.00
N GLY A 88 12.90 11.37 -15.06
CA GLY A 88 12.83 11.62 -13.62
C GLY A 88 12.68 10.34 -12.79
N ILE A 89 12.26 10.49 -11.54
CA ILE A 89 11.91 9.42 -10.59
C ILE A 89 10.48 9.65 -10.06
N ASN A 90 9.66 8.61 -9.91
CA ASN A 90 8.29 8.77 -9.43
C ASN A 90 8.22 8.90 -7.90
N GLY A 91 7.34 9.76 -7.39
CA GLY A 91 7.03 9.87 -5.97
C GLY A 91 5.65 10.47 -5.72
N ALA A 92 4.86 9.82 -4.86
CA ALA A 92 3.51 10.24 -4.47
C ALA A 92 3.49 10.89 -3.08
N GLY A 93 2.55 11.81 -2.83
CA GLY A 93 2.42 12.55 -1.57
C GLY A 93 3.54 13.56 -1.28
N THR A 94 4.39 13.90 -2.25
CA THR A 94 5.62 14.67 -2.01
C THR A 94 5.38 16.15 -1.74
N LYS A 95 6.36 16.81 -1.10
CA LYS A 95 6.36 18.27 -0.89
C LYS A 95 6.33 19.07 -2.20
N TYR A 96 6.86 18.51 -3.28
CA TYR A 96 6.90 19.15 -4.61
C TYR A 96 5.63 18.93 -5.42
N GLN A 97 4.91 17.81 -5.24
CA GLN A 97 3.58 17.62 -5.82
C GLN A 97 2.61 18.70 -5.34
N ARG A 98 2.54 18.94 -4.03
CA ARG A 98 1.72 20.02 -3.46
C ARG A 98 2.13 21.40 -3.99
N ALA A 99 3.43 21.67 -4.10
CA ALA A 99 3.94 22.91 -4.70
C ALA A 99 3.60 23.07 -6.20
N ALA A 100 3.32 21.96 -6.90
CA ALA A 100 2.86 21.93 -8.29
C ALA A 100 1.33 21.84 -8.44
N GLY A 101 0.56 21.98 -7.35
CA GLY A 101 -0.91 21.95 -7.35
C GLY A 101 -1.54 20.55 -7.29
N VAL A 102 -0.75 19.50 -7.01
CA VAL A 102 -1.24 18.14 -6.72
C VAL A 102 -1.32 17.97 -5.21
N GLU A 103 -2.50 18.27 -4.63
CA GLU A 103 -2.72 18.23 -3.17
C GLU A 103 -2.54 16.82 -2.57
N SER A 104 -2.99 15.79 -3.30
CA SER A 104 -2.88 14.36 -2.94
C SER A 104 -2.63 13.49 -4.19
N ASP A 105 -2.05 12.31 -4.00
CA ASP A 105 -1.79 11.30 -5.03
C ASP A 105 -1.90 9.90 -4.44
N THR A 106 -3.14 9.47 -4.15
CA THR A 106 -3.45 8.08 -3.80
C THR A 106 -3.35 7.12 -5.00
N LEU A 107 -3.37 7.67 -6.22
CA LEU A 107 -3.54 6.91 -7.46
C LEU A 107 -2.28 6.18 -7.94
N PHE A 108 -1.08 6.51 -7.43
CA PHE A 108 0.18 5.89 -7.90
C PHE A 108 0.19 4.35 -7.76
N TYR A 109 -0.38 3.84 -6.67
CA TYR A 109 -0.65 2.41 -6.50
C TYR A 109 -1.45 1.86 -7.69
N SER A 110 -2.66 2.40 -7.93
CA SER A 110 -3.59 1.93 -8.97
C SER A 110 -3.04 2.07 -10.40
N ASP A 111 -2.23 3.11 -10.64
CA ASP A 111 -1.56 3.35 -11.91
C ASP A 111 -0.49 2.28 -12.19
N SER A 112 0.23 1.85 -11.14
CA SER A 112 1.22 0.77 -11.24
C SER A 112 0.55 -0.60 -11.44
N VAL A 113 -0.55 -0.88 -10.71
CA VAL A 113 -1.41 -2.08 -10.94
C VAL A 113 -1.83 -2.16 -12.42
N ARG A 114 -2.43 -1.07 -12.91
CA ARG A 114 -2.97 -0.98 -14.28
C ARG A 114 -1.86 -1.10 -15.34
N SER A 115 -0.66 -0.63 -15.04
CA SER A 115 0.54 -0.76 -15.89
C SER A 115 1.13 -2.18 -15.90
N ALA A 116 1.07 -2.90 -14.77
CA ALA A 116 1.53 -4.28 -14.66
C ALA A 116 0.57 -5.30 -15.32
N GLY A 117 -0.70 -4.92 -15.50
CA GLY A 117 -1.68 -5.67 -16.29
C GLY A 117 -1.94 -7.09 -15.77
N SER A 118 -2.06 -8.07 -16.67
CA SER A 118 -2.34 -9.46 -16.28
C SER A 118 -1.23 -10.13 -15.46
N ARG A 119 0.02 -9.65 -15.54
CA ARG A 119 1.17 -10.27 -14.86
C ARG A 119 1.19 -10.07 -13.35
N PHE A 120 0.61 -8.96 -12.91
CA PHE A 120 0.33 -8.66 -11.52
C PHE A 120 -0.43 -9.81 -10.82
N HIS A 121 -1.38 -10.43 -11.52
CA HIS A 121 -2.21 -11.53 -11.02
C HIS A 121 -1.59 -12.94 -11.19
N LEU A 122 -0.34 -13.07 -11.65
CA LEU A 122 0.30 -14.39 -11.83
C LEU A 122 0.65 -15.03 -10.48
N THR A 123 0.13 -16.23 -10.21
CA THR A 123 0.38 -16.98 -8.97
C THR A 123 1.62 -17.87 -9.02
N GLN A 124 2.34 -17.91 -10.14
CA GLN A 124 3.55 -18.72 -10.34
C GLN A 124 4.68 -17.97 -11.07
N PRO A 125 5.96 -18.15 -10.66
CA PRO A 125 6.35 -18.65 -9.34
C PRO A 125 5.75 -17.75 -8.23
N PRO A 126 5.56 -18.26 -7.00
CA PRO A 126 4.78 -17.59 -5.95
C PRO A 126 5.57 -16.47 -5.28
N VAL A 127 6.12 -15.54 -6.07
CA VAL A 127 6.69 -14.29 -5.59
C VAL A 127 5.54 -13.43 -5.10
N ASP A 128 5.73 -12.89 -3.89
CA ASP A 128 4.85 -11.88 -3.33
C ASP A 128 5.05 -10.56 -4.10
N ARG A 129 4.46 -10.50 -5.30
CA ARG A 129 4.26 -9.23 -6.01
C ARG A 129 3.53 -8.28 -5.09
N GLN A 130 2.54 -8.78 -4.34
CA GLN A 130 1.64 -8.05 -3.44
C GLN A 130 2.35 -7.15 -2.40
N ALA A 131 3.58 -7.44 -2.01
CA ALA A 131 4.34 -6.56 -1.12
C ALA A 131 5.08 -5.40 -1.84
N LEU A 132 5.28 -5.45 -3.16
CA LEU A 132 6.33 -4.68 -3.85
C LEU A 132 5.89 -3.31 -4.44
N ILE A 133 4.71 -3.16 -5.06
CA ILE A 133 4.06 -1.86 -5.40
C ILE A 133 3.73 -1.20 -4.07
N THR A 134 3.10 -1.94 -3.16
CA THR A 134 2.67 -1.41 -1.87
C THR A 134 3.88 -0.77 -1.17
N LYS A 135 5.04 -1.44 -1.17
CA LYS A 135 6.30 -0.84 -0.72
C LYS A 135 6.83 0.29 -1.63
N LEU A 136 6.94 0.08 -2.94
CA LEU A 136 7.45 1.08 -3.89
C LEU A 136 6.69 2.41 -3.77
N THR A 137 5.36 2.36 -3.79
CA THR A 137 4.51 3.55 -3.86
C THR A 137 4.37 4.23 -2.50
N THR A 138 4.26 3.49 -1.40
CA THR A 138 4.20 4.10 -0.05
C THR A 138 5.55 4.67 0.40
N GLU A 139 6.67 3.98 0.12
CA GLU A 139 8.01 4.49 0.43
C GLU A 139 8.51 5.53 -0.61
N SER A 140 7.82 5.72 -1.75
CA SER A 140 8.26 6.61 -2.83
C SER A 140 8.51 8.06 -2.39
N ALA A 141 7.65 8.62 -1.53
CA ALA A 141 7.84 9.96 -0.97
C ALA A 141 9.09 10.01 -0.07
N ALA A 142 9.36 8.97 0.71
CA ALA A 142 10.55 8.89 1.55
C ALA A 142 11.82 8.81 0.69
N ALA A 143 11.82 8.00 -0.38
CA ALA A 143 12.93 7.89 -1.31
C ALA A 143 13.24 9.21 -2.05
N VAL A 144 12.21 9.94 -2.52
CA VAL A 144 12.39 11.27 -3.13
C VAL A 144 12.90 12.29 -2.11
N ASN A 145 12.34 12.33 -0.90
CA ASN A 145 12.82 13.26 0.14
C ASN A 145 14.25 12.93 0.59
N TRP A 146 14.65 11.65 0.70
CA TRP A 146 16.01 11.22 1.02
C TRP A 146 17.03 11.68 -0.03
N LEU A 147 16.73 11.49 -1.33
CA LEU A 147 17.57 11.98 -2.42
C LEU A 147 17.77 13.51 -2.37
N VAL A 148 16.76 14.25 -1.92
CA VAL A 148 16.83 15.72 -1.81
C VAL A 148 17.56 16.16 -0.54
N ASP A 149 17.09 15.71 0.62
CA ASP A 149 17.41 16.28 1.93
C ASP A 149 18.70 15.70 2.55
N GLU A 150 19.11 14.48 2.17
CA GLU A 150 20.34 13.84 2.66
C GLU A 150 21.43 13.76 1.57
N ILE A 151 21.06 13.44 0.33
CA ILE A 151 22.00 13.27 -0.78
C ILE A 151 22.25 14.60 -1.54
N GLY A 152 21.32 15.55 -1.49
CA GLY A 152 21.47 16.89 -2.07
C GLY A 152 21.10 17.02 -3.55
N VAL A 153 20.19 16.18 -4.06
CA VAL A 153 19.72 16.20 -5.45
C VAL A 153 18.55 17.17 -5.62
N ASP A 154 18.59 18.04 -6.63
CA ASP A 154 17.41 18.79 -7.06
C ASP A 154 16.40 17.87 -7.77
N LEU A 155 15.23 17.70 -7.16
CA LEU A 155 14.08 16.94 -7.66
C LEU A 155 12.78 17.78 -7.61
N SER A 156 12.92 19.11 -7.68
CA SER A 156 11.85 20.07 -7.40
C SER A 156 10.76 20.20 -8.48
N VAL A 157 11.04 19.82 -9.72
CA VAL A 157 10.09 19.90 -10.84
C VAL A 157 9.31 18.60 -10.98
N VAL A 158 7.98 18.70 -10.99
CA VAL A 158 7.06 17.56 -11.15
C VAL A 158 6.42 17.56 -12.55
N ALA A 159 6.19 16.40 -13.13
CA ALA A 159 5.48 16.23 -14.40
C ALA A 159 4.68 14.91 -14.50
N PRO A 160 3.67 14.84 -15.37
CA PRO A 160 3.05 13.58 -15.79
C PRO A 160 3.95 12.84 -16.80
N LEU A 161 3.73 11.53 -16.95
CA LEU A 161 4.24 10.67 -18.02
C LEU A 161 3.13 9.74 -18.50
N GLY A 162 3.38 8.97 -19.56
CA GLY A 162 2.40 8.04 -20.13
C GLY A 162 1.83 7.06 -19.10
N GLY A 163 0.51 6.88 -19.11
CA GLY A 163 -0.21 6.02 -18.16
C GLY A 163 -0.43 6.59 -16.75
N HIS A 164 0.13 7.75 -16.39
CA HIS A 164 -0.12 8.40 -15.10
C HIS A 164 -1.49 9.13 -15.05
N SER A 165 -2.21 8.96 -13.94
CA SER A 165 -3.43 9.73 -13.65
C SER A 165 -3.13 11.16 -13.15
N VAL A 166 -2.04 11.37 -12.41
CA VAL A 166 -1.58 12.70 -11.94
C VAL A 166 -0.06 12.88 -12.10
N ALA A 167 0.40 14.13 -12.04
CA ALA A 167 1.82 14.46 -12.13
C ALA A 167 2.59 13.98 -10.89
N ARG A 168 3.60 13.13 -11.09
CA ARG A 168 4.42 12.54 -10.00
C ARG A 168 5.87 12.24 -10.35
N THR A 169 6.30 12.57 -11.57
CA THR A 169 7.69 12.36 -12.02
C THR A 169 8.56 13.55 -11.60
N HIS A 170 9.46 13.31 -10.67
CA HIS A 170 10.37 14.30 -10.10
C HIS A 170 11.70 14.39 -10.88
N ARG A 171 12.13 15.62 -11.15
CA ARG A 171 13.41 15.96 -11.79
C ARG A 171 13.89 17.34 -11.32
N GLY A 172 15.15 17.67 -11.55
CA GLY A 172 15.66 19.00 -11.27
C GLY A 172 15.20 20.05 -12.29
N ALA A 173 15.24 21.32 -11.88
CA ALA A 173 15.12 22.46 -12.78
C ALA A 173 16.41 22.73 -13.58
N GLY A 174 17.56 22.30 -13.03
CA GLY A 174 18.87 22.47 -13.65
C GLY A 174 19.10 21.66 -14.93
N LYS A 175 20.13 22.04 -15.71
CA LYS A 175 20.46 21.47 -17.02
C LYS A 175 20.96 20.02 -17.00
N THR A 176 21.25 19.45 -15.82
CA THR A 176 21.75 18.07 -15.69
C THR A 176 20.59 17.09 -15.73
N PRO A 177 20.59 16.07 -16.61
CA PRO A 177 19.56 15.03 -16.62
C PRO A 177 19.42 14.33 -15.24
N PRO A 178 18.20 13.98 -14.81
CA PRO A 178 17.94 13.56 -13.43
C PRO A 178 18.73 12.30 -13.03
N GLY A 179 18.86 11.31 -13.93
CA GLY A 179 19.69 10.13 -13.70
C GLY A 179 21.16 10.47 -13.46
N ALA A 180 21.71 11.42 -14.21
CA ALA A 180 23.08 11.88 -14.02
C ALA A 180 23.25 12.66 -12.70
N ALA A 181 22.29 13.53 -12.35
CA ALA A 181 22.30 14.27 -11.10
C ALA A 181 22.29 13.34 -9.87
N ILE A 182 21.37 12.36 -9.84
CA ILE A 182 21.26 11.38 -8.75
C ILE A 182 22.54 10.56 -8.60
N ILE A 183 23.05 9.98 -9.69
CA ILE A 183 24.22 9.09 -9.66
C ILE A 183 25.49 9.85 -9.25
N ILE A 184 25.69 11.08 -9.75
CA ILE A 184 26.85 11.91 -9.38
C ILE A 184 26.79 12.29 -7.89
N ALA A 185 25.63 12.69 -7.37
CA ALA A 185 25.47 13.06 -5.96
C ALA A 185 25.74 11.86 -5.03
N LEU A 186 25.15 10.69 -5.32
CA LEU A 186 25.41 9.45 -4.58
C LEU A 186 26.89 9.05 -4.61
N LEU A 187 27.54 9.09 -5.78
CA LEU A 187 28.97 8.77 -5.92
C LEU A 187 29.87 9.72 -5.14
N ASN A 188 29.51 11.01 -5.06
CA ASN A 188 30.26 11.98 -4.27
C ASN A 188 30.08 11.69 -2.77
N LYS A 189 28.84 11.54 -2.31
CA LYS A 189 28.49 11.21 -0.91
C LYS A 189 29.12 9.90 -0.42
N LEU A 190 29.22 8.88 -1.27
CA LEU A 190 29.88 7.62 -0.92
C LEU A 190 31.41 7.77 -0.80
N LYS A 191 32.04 8.59 -1.65
CA LYS A 191 33.50 8.84 -1.61
C LYS A 191 33.94 9.69 -0.42
N GLU A 192 33.03 10.38 0.25
CA GLU A 192 33.29 11.05 1.53
C GLU A 192 33.57 10.02 2.66
N ASN A 193 33.18 8.75 2.50
CA ASN A 193 33.28 7.73 3.54
C ASN A 193 34.43 6.74 3.27
N VAL A 194 35.46 6.75 4.14
CA VAL A 194 36.65 5.88 4.05
C VAL A 194 36.37 4.37 4.14
N LYS A 195 35.15 3.97 4.53
CA LYS A 195 34.68 2.57 4.54
C LYS A 195 34.08 2.11 3.20
N PHE A 196 33.85 3.02 2.27
CA PHE A 196 33.39 2.72 0.92
C PHE A 196 34.58 2.50 -0.02
N SER A 197 34.44 1.54 -0.93
CA SER A 197 35.36 1.36 -2.05
C SER A 197 34.58 0.96 -3.30
N ILE A 198 35.07 1.38 -4.47
CA ILE A 198 34.51 1.01 -5.77
C ILE A 198 35.61 0.59 -6.73
N THR A 199 35.46 -0.59 -7.33
CA THR A 199 36.37 -1.15 -8.33
C THR A 199 35.63 -1.25 -9.66
N ASN A 200 35.94 -0.33 -10.57
CA ASN A 200 35.51 -0.39 -11.97
C ASN A 200 36.35 -1.43 -12.73
N LEU A 201 35.84 -1.95 -13.85
CA LEU A 201 36.41 -3.08 -14.60
C LEU A 201 36.56 -4.38 -13.77
N ALA A 202 35.81 -4.51 -12.67
CA ALA A 202 35.73 -5.74 -11.87
C ALA A 202 34.45 -6.51 -12.25
N GLU A 203 34.59 -7.60 -12.99
CA GLU A 203 33.46 -8.40 -13.44
C GLU A 203 33.29 -9.64 -12.55
N VAL A 204 32.23 -9.66 -11.73
CA VAL A 204 31.83 -10.86 -10.98
C VAL A 204 31.48 -11.98 -11.95
N LYS A 205 32.11 -13.15 -11.76
CA LYS A 205 31.93 -14.35 -12.59
C LYS A 205 31.14 -15.45 -11.86
N ALA A 206 31.24 -15.51 -10.52
CA ALA A 206 30.53 -16.50 -9.70
C ALA A 206 30.22 -15.97 -8.29
N LEU A 207 29.30 -16.63 -7.60
CA LEU A 207 29.03 -16.43 -6.17
C LEU A 207 29.69 -17.56 -5.36
N LEU A 208 30.31 -17.20 -4.23
CA LEU A 208 30.93 -18.15 -3.30
C LEU A 208 29.86 -18.68 -2.35
N LYS A 209 29.67 -20.01 -2.29
CA LYS A 209 28.59 -20.67 -1.54
C LYS A 209 29.15 -21.70 -0.57
N GLU A 210 28.66 -21.69 0.66
CA GLU A 210 28.94 -22.71 1.69
C GLU A 210 27.60 -23.33 2.12
N GLY A 211 27.39 -24.61 1.78
CA GLY A 211 26.08 -25.26 1.93
C GLY A 211 25.03 -24.54 1.10
N ASN A 212 24.09 -23.85 1.76
CA ASN A 212 23.09 -23.00 1.12
C ASN A 212 23.33 -21.49 1.25
N THR A 213 24.32 -21.06 2.05
CA THR A 213 24.63 -19.65 2.29
C THR A 213 25.60 -19.11 1.25
N VAL A 214 25.30 -17.97 0.63
CA VAL A 214 26.28 -17.18 -0.13
C VAL A 214 27.15 -16.39 0.84
N LYS A 215 28.47 -16.51 0.69
CA LYS A 215 29.47 -15.87 1.55
C LYS A 215 30.39 -14.89 0.82
N GLY A 216 30.20 -14.67 -0.49
CA GLY A 216 31.06 -13.76 -1.26
C GLY A 216 30.92 -13.92 -2.77
N VAL A 217 31.91 -13.38 -3.50
CA VAL A 217 31.97 -13.41 -4.97
C VAL A 217 33.36 -13.82 -5.47
N GLU A 218 33.41 -14.52 -6.61
CA GLU A 218 34.60 -14.58 -7.46
C GLU A 218 34.45 -13.54 -8.58
N TYR A 219 35.47 -12.71 -8.79
CA TYR A 219 35.49 -11.68 -9.82
C TYR A 219 36.81 -11.65 -10.58
N GLU A 220 36.73 -11.19 -11.82
CA GLU A 220 37.89 -10.94 -12.67
C GLU A 220 38.22 -9.44 -12.65
N PHE A 221 39.49 -9.11 -12.41
CA PHE A 221 40.02 -7.74 -12.46
C PHE A 221 41.49 -7.77 -12.88
N GLU A 222 41.88 -6.91 -13.82
CA GLU A 222 43.21 -6.89 -14.46
C GLU A 222 43.63 -8.26 -15.07
N GLY A 223 42.66 -9.00 -15.63
CA GLY A 223 42.88 -10.33 -16.22
C GLY A 223 43.26 -11.42 -15.20
N LYS A 224 43.05 -11.16 -13.90
CA LYS A 224 43.28 -12.11 -12.80
C LYS A 224 41.96 -12.40 -12.09
N LYS A 225 41.82 -13.62 -11.58
CA LYS A 225 40.75 -13.99 -10.65
C LYS A 225 41.06 -13.51 -9.24
N HIS A 226 40.03 -13.02 -8.56
CA HIS A 226 40.05 -12.57 -7.16
C HIS A 226 38.79 -13.08 -6.45
N SER A 227 38.86 -13.22 -5.13
CA SER A 227 37.74 -13.64 -4.27
C SER A 227 37.51 -12.58 -3.19
N LEU A 228 36.26 -12.24 -2.93
CA LEU A 228 35.89 -11.32 -1.86
C LEU A 228 34.72 -11.87 -1.05
N GLU A 229 34.95 -12.08 0.25
CA GLU A 229 33.95 -12.53 1.20
C GLU A 229 33.09 -11.38 1.75
N GLY A 230 31.84 -11.69 2.11
CA GLY A 230 30.86 -10.75 2.63
C GLY A 230 29.42 -11.13 2.25
N SER A 231 28.44 -10.40 2.78
CA SER A 231 27.05 -10.49 2.31
C SER A 231 26.94 -9.81 0.94
N VAL A 232 26.30 -10.46 -0.03
CA VAL A 232 26.28 -10.01 -1.43
C VAL A 232 24.94 -9.38 -1.80
N LEU A 233 24.97 -8.17 -2.37
CA LEU A 233 23.81 -7.51 -2.98
C LEU A 233 24.03 -7.31 -4.48
N PHE A 234 23.15 -7.90 -5.29
CA PHE A 234 23.20 -7.84 -6.74
C PHE A 234 22.34 -6.68 -7.29
N ALA A 235 22.97 -5.71 -7.93
CA ALA A 235 22.37 -4.47 -8.46
C ALA A 235 22.84 -4.17 -9.90
N SER A 236 23.15 -5.22 -10.67
CA SER A 236 23.73 -5.17 -12.01
C SER A 236 22.80 -4.62 -13.10
N GLY A 237 21.51 -4.47 -12.81
CA GLY A 237 20.48 -4.14 -13.78
C GLY A 237 20.04 -5.31 -14.66
N GLY A 238 19.13 -5.00 -15.59
CA GLY A 238 18.47 -5.94 -16.49
C GLY A 238 19.27 -6.37 -17.73
N PHE A 239 18.60 -7.07 -18.65
CA PHE A 239 19.23 -7.74 -19.80
C PHE A 239 18.74 -7.23 -21.18
N ALA A 240 18.11 -6.05 -21.27
CA ALA A 240 17.62 -5.48 -22.53
C ALA A 240 18.73 -5.15 -23.56
N GLY A 241 20.02 -5.22 -23.18
CA GLY A 241 21.16 -5.13 -24.10
C GLY A 241 21.73 -6.49 -24.52
N ASP A 242 21.24 -7.58 -23.96
CA ASP A 242 21.77 -8.94 -24.16
C ASP A 242 21.13 -9.60 -25.40
N ALA A 243 21.31 -8.95 -26.55
CA ALA A 243 20.58 -9.25 -27.80
C ALA A 243 20.85 -10.66 -28.38
N THR A 244 21.87 -11.36 -27.89
CA THR A 244 22.25 -12.72 -28.30
C THR A 244 22.14 -13.75 -27.17
N GLY A 245 22.16 -13.33 -25.90
CA GLY A 245 21.94 -14.18 -24.72
C GLY A 245 20.49 -14.16 -24.23
N LEU A 246 20.25 -13.62 -23.03
CA LEU A 246 18.97 -13.72 -22.34
C LEU A 246 17.80 -13.09 -23.12
N LEU A 247 18.01 -12.00 -23.87
CA LEU A 247 16.94 -11.39 -24.66
C LEU A 247 16.51 -12.32 -25.81
N ALA A 248 17.47 -12.95 -26.49
CA ALA A 248 17.17 -13.93 -27.54
C ALA A 248 16.55 -15.22 -26.97
N ARG A 249 16.92 -15.62 -25.76
CA ARG A 249 16.39 -16.80 -25.06
C ARG A 249 14.92 -16.66 -24.67
N TYR A 250 14.53 -15.51 -24.11
CA TYR A 250 13.17 -15.30 -23.58
C TYR A 250 12.24 -14.50 -24.50
N ARG A 251 12.78 -13.70 -25.43
CA ARG A 251 12.02 -12.89 -26.41
C ARG A 251 12.66 -12.91 -27.81
N PRO A 252 12.71 -14.09 -28.47
CA PRO A 252 13.26 -14.22 -29.82
C PRO A 252 12.47 -13.41 -30.89
N ASP A 253 11.22 -13.05 -30.61
CA ASP A 253 10.41 -12.13 -31.44
C ASP A 253 11.03 -10.73 -31.54
N LEU A 254 11.71 -10.27 -30.48
CA LEU A 254 12.39 -8.97 -30.43
C LEU A 254 13.75 -8.97 -31.16
N LYS A 255 14.20 -10.10 -31.74
CA LYS A 255 15.44 -10.18 -32.51
C LYS A 255 15.48 -9.09 -33.59
N GLY A 256 16.58 -8.33 -33.62
CA GLY A 256 16.81 -7.22 -34.55
C GLY A 256 16.25 -5.87 -34.09
N ILE A 257 15.44 -5.79 -33.04
CA ILE A 257 15.01 -4.50 -32.49
C ILE A 257 16.19 -3.86 -31.73
N PRO A 258 16.55 -2.60 -32.02
CA PRO A 258 17.64 -1.91 -31.34
C PRO A 258 17.36 -1.66 -29.84
N SER A 259 18.38 -1.29 -29.07
CA SER A 259 18.30 -1.09 -27.61
C SER A 259 18.84 0.26 -27.16
N THR A 260 18.42 0.73 -25.98
CA THR A 260 19.10 1.82 -25.24
C THR A 260 20.20 1.32 -24.31
N ASN A 261 20.30 0.01 -24.16
CA ASN A 261 21.23 -0.66 -23.27
C ASN A 261 22.51 -0.97 -24.05
N GLU A 262 23.66 -0.87 -23.39
CA GLU A 262 24.92 -1.34 -24.00
C GLU A 262 24.86 -2.85 -24.24
N GLU A 263 25.40 -3.29 -25.38
CA GLU A 263 25.48 -4.71 -25.72
C GLU A 263 26.41 -5.43 -24.74
N ARG A 264 25.81 -6.13 -23.78
CA ARG A 264 26.49 -6.83 -22.68
C ARG A 264 25.62 -8.01 -22.23
N PRO A 265 26.20 -9.18 -21.93
CA PRO A 265 25.45 -10.30 -21.34
C PRO A 265 24.71 -9.90 -20.06
N GLY A 266 23.54 -10.48 -19.83
CA GLY A 266 22.88 -10.42 -18.53
C GLY A 266 23.63 -11.24 -17.48
N SER A 267 23.48 -10.86 -16.21
CA SER A 267 24.11 -11.51 -15.07
C SER A 267 23.27 -12.61 -14.41
N HIS A 268 22.02 -12.80 -14.87
CA HIS A 268 21.04 -13.68 -14.20
C HIS A 268 21.52 -15.13 -14.09
N ASP A 269 22.30 -15.64 -15.04
CA ASP A 269 22.83 -17.00 -14.97
C ASP A 269 23.74 -17.21 -13.74
N ILE A 270 24.47 -16.17 -13.28
CA ILE A 270 25.28 -16.19 -12.05
C ILE A 270 24.41 -16.40 -10.80
N LEU A 271 23.20 -15.82 -10.78
CA LEU A 271 22.23 -15.98 -9.70
C LEU A 271 21.57 -17.37 -9.76
N THR A 272 21.20 -17.84 -10.95
CA THR A 272 20.64 -19.20 -11.11
C THR A 272 21.64 -20.30 -10.76
N ALA A 273 22.95 -20.06 -10.93
CA ALA A 273 24.01 -21.01 -10.58
C ALA A 273 24.09 -21.34 -9.08
N VAL A 274 23.56 -20.48 -8.19
CA VAL A 274 23.38 -20.79 -6.76
C VAL A 274 21.96 -21.21 -6.38
N GLY A 275 21.07 -21.36 -7.38
CA GLY A 275 19.70 -21.84 -7.23
C GLY A 275 18.62 -20.74 -7.20
N ALA A 276 18.93 -19.50 -7.55
CA ALA A 276 17.92 -18.43 -7.56
C ALA A 276 16.84 -18.66 -8.64
N GLU A 277 15.57 -18.48 -8.27
CA GLU A 277 14.44 -18.53 -9.21
C GLU A 277 14.40 -17.25 -10.05
N LEU A 278 14.02 -17.37 -11.33
CA LEU A 278 13.77 -16.23 -12.21
C LEU A 278 12.26 -15.98 -12.39
N LEU A 279 11.88 -14.71 -12.51
CA LEU A 279 10.52 -14.21 -12.60
C LEU A 279 10.32 -13.47 -13.92
N ASP A 280 9.20 -13.74 -14.61
CA ASP A 280 8.67 -12.91 -15.71
C ASP A 280 9.70 -12.55 -16.80
N MET A 281 10.66 -13.43 -17.12
CA MET A 281 11.80 -13.15 -18.01
C MET A 281 11.43 -12.81 -19.47
N ASP A 282 10.20 -13.08 -19.89
CA ASP A 282 9.64 -12.64 -21.17
C ASP A 282 9.08 -11.19 -21.13
N SER A 283 8.97 -10.61 -19.94
CA SER A 283 8.55 -9.22 -19.69
C SER A 283 9.67 -8.23 -20.01
N VAL A 284 9.78 -7.92 -21.30
CA VAL A 284 10.69 -6.90 -21.84
C VAL A 284 9.87 -5.76 -22.42
N GLN A 285 10.04 -4.56 -21.87
CA GLN A 285 9.41 -3.34 -22.35
C GLN A 285 10.14 -2.79 -23.56
N ILE A 286 9.38 -2.62 -24.64
CA ILE A 286 9.73 -1.76 -25.76
C ILE A 286 9.36 -0.33 -25.36
N HIS A 287 10.28 0.62 -25.51
CA HIS A 287 9.96 2.04 -25.48
C HIS A 287 9.67 2.51 -26.91
N PRO A 288 8.62 3.31 -27.17
CA PRO A 288 8.20 3.64 -28.54
C PRO A 288 9.20 4.54 -29.28
N THR A 289 10.02 5.29 -28.56
CA THR A 289 10.86 6.36 -29.13
C THR A 289 12.33 6.26 -28.68
N GLY A 290 13.17 5.66 -29.52
CA GLY A 290 14.63 5.79 -29.51
C GLY A 290 15.09 6.51 -30.77
N PHE A 291 16.01 7.47 -30.66
CA PHE A 291 16.48 8.25 -31.79
C PHE A 291 17.29 7.40 -32.78
N VAL A 292 16.94 7.49 -34.06
CA VAL A 292 17.75 7.00 -35.17
C VAL A 292 18.76 8.10 -35.53
N ASP A 293 19.99 7.94 -35.04
CA ASP A 293 21.09 8.87 -35.31
C ASP A 293 21.39 8.95 -36.83
N PRO A 294 21.29 10.13 -37.48
CA PRO A 294 21.57 10.26 -38.91
C PRO A 294 23.01 9.93 -39.31
N ALA A 295 23.98 10.02 -38.37
CA ALA A 295 25.37 9.63 -38.59
C ALA A 295 25.63 8.12 -38.32
N ALA A 296 24.70 7.44 -37.63
CA ALA A 296 24.79 6.01 -37.32
C ALA A 296 23.41 5.31 -37.39
N PRO A 297 22.69 5.36 -38.53
CA PRO A 297 21.29 4.94 -38.63
C PRO A 297 21.10 3.44 -38.37
N ASN A 298 22.14 2.64 -38.61
CA ASN A 298 22.15 1.19 -38.41
C ASN A 298 22.84 0.76 -37.09
N SER A 299 23.11 1.69 -36.17
CA SER A 299 23.56 1.32 -34.81
C SER A 299 22.46 0.55 -34.06
N MET A 300 22.81 -0.58 -33.45
CA MET A 300 21.89 -1.30 -32.55
C MET A 300 21.73 -0.59 -31.20
N LEU A 301 22.70 0.23 -30.78
CA LEU A 301 22.57 1.11 -29.62
C LEU A 301 22.00 2.47 -30.05
N LYS A 302 20.85 2.87 -29.47
CA LYS A 302 20.19 4.16 -29.73
C LYS A 302 20.15 5.04 -28.47
N PHE A 303 20.11 6.34 -28.66
CA PHE A 303 19.78 7.27 -27.58
C PHE A 303 18.28 7.29 -27.32
N LEU A 304 17.88 7.25 -26.05
CA LEU A 304 16.48 7.38 -25.65
C LEU A 304 15.95 8.78 -26.01
N ALA A 305 14.92 8.85 -26.86
CA ALA A 305 14.10 10.04 -27.01
C ALA A 305 13.12 10.04 -25.84
N ALA A 306 13.36 10.88 -24.83
CA ALA A 306 12.69 10.81 -23.53
C ALA A 306 11.15 10.84 -23.67
N GLU A 307 10.44 10.05 -22.87
CA GLU A 307 8.96 10.08 -22.81
C GLU A 307 8.42 11.48 -22.48
N MET A 308 9.19 12.25 -21.71
CA MET A 308 8.97 13.67 -21.46
C MET A 308 8.72 14.49 -22.73
N LEU A 309 9.36 14.17 -23.85
CA LEU A 309 9.17 14.90 -25.12
C LEU A 309 7.74 14.78 -25.64
N ARG A 310 7.08 13.63 -25.43
CA ARG A 310 5.64 13.44 -25.70
C ARG A 310 4.80 14.13 -24.62
N GLY A 311 5.15 13.93 -23.35
CA GLY A 311 4.46 14.50 -22.18
C GLY A 311 4.34 16.02 -22.19
N GLU A 312 5.38 16.72 -22.65
CA GLU A 312 5.42 18.19 -22.75
C GLU A 312 4.67 18.74 -23.97
N GLY A 313 4.09 17.88 -24.82
CA GLY A 313 3.22 18.29 -25.94
C GLY A 313 3.58 17.66 -27.30
N GLY A 314 4.74 17.01 -27.41
CA GLY A 314 5.23 16.44 -28.67
C GLY A 314 4.32 15.37 -29.26
N ILE A 315 4.31 15.32 -30.60
CA ILE A 315 3.46 14.41 -31.40
C ILE A 315 4.30 13.42 -32.21
N LEU A 316 3.68 12.31 -32.63
CA LEU A 316 4.30 11.30 -33.49
C LEU A 316 3.64 11.27 -34.86
N LEU A 317 4.44 11.39 -35.91
CA LEU A 317 4.00 11.34 -37.31
C LEU A 317 4.56 10.08 -37.99
N SER A 318 3.67 9.39 -38.70
CA SER A 318 3.96 8.25 -39.59
C SER A 318 4.90 8.64 -40.75
N PRO A 319 5.49 7.67 -41.48
CA PRO A 319 6.28 7.94 -42.69
C PRO A 319 5.52 8.80 -43.73
N GLU A 320 4.21 8.58 -43.83
CA GLU A 320 3.25 9.30 -44.67
C GLU A 320 3.02 10.75 -44.19
N GLY A 321 3.30 11.03 -42.92
CA GLY A 321 3.28 12.36 -42.31
C GLY A 321 2.08 12.65 -41.40
N SER A 322 1.12 11.73 -41.28
CA SER A 322 -0.05 11.87 -40.40
C SER A 322 0.21 11.36 -38.98
N ARG A 323 -0.48 11.91 -37.97
CA ARG A 323 -0.59 11.29 -36.65
C ARG A 323 -1.40 9.98 -36.74
N PHE A 324 -1.18 9.07 -35.79
CA PHE A 324 -1.74 7.70 -35.84
C PHE A 324 -2.02 7.07 -34.46
N VAL A 325 -1.74 7.77 -33.35
CA VAL A 325 -1.88 7.25 -31.98
C VAL A 325 -1.95 8.40 -30.98
N ASN A 326 -2.60 8.19 -29.83
CA ASN A 326 -2.46 9.06 -28.66
C ASN A 326 -1.08 8.87 -28.05
N GLU A 327 -0.22 9.90 -28.11
CA GLU A 327 1.17 9.79 -27.66
C GLU A 327 1.34 9.65 -26.12
N MET A 328 0.24 9.73 -25.37
CA MET A 328 0.19 9.66 -23.90
C MET A 328 -0.33 8.32 -23.35
N ASP A 329 -0.70 7.37 -24.22
CA ASP A 329 -1.02 5.99 -23.84
C ASP A 329 0.21 5.23 -23.32
N THR A 330 -0.01 3.97 -22.89
CA THR A 330 1.06 3.11 -22.40
C THR A 330 2.13 2.87 -23.47
N ARG A 331 3.38 2.67 -23.03
CA ARG A 331 4.51 2.37 -23.92
C ARG A 331 4.27 1.14 -24.81
N GLU A 332 3.51 0.17 -24.31
CA GLU A 332 3.03 -0.97 -25.10
C GLU A 332 2.09 -0.52 -26.23
N HIS A 333 1.03 0.25 -25.93
CA HIS A 333 0.08 0.68 -26.96
C HIS A 333 0.77 1.51 -28.05
N VAL A 334 1.59 2.49 -27.66
CA VAL A 334 2.31 3.35 -28.61
C VAL A 334 3.35 2.56 -29.42
N SER A 335 4.08 1.61 -28.80
CA SER A 335 5.02 0.76 -29.54
C SER A 335 4.30 -0.18 -30.51
N ASN A 336 3.19 -0.79 -30.08
CA ASN A 336 2.37 -1.68 -30.91
C ASN A 336 1.66 -0.92 -32.05
N ALA A 337 1.33 0.36 -31.88
CA ALA A 337 0.85 1.22 -32.95
C ALA A 337 1.94 1.46 -34.01
N ILE A 338 3.16 1.78 -33.59
CA ILE A 338 4.31 1.96 -34.50
C ILE A 338 4.65 0.65 -35.21
N MET A 339 4.74 -0.47 -34.49
CA MET A 339 5.19 -1.76 -35.02
C MET A 339 4.20 -2.41 -36.00
N LYS A 340 2.98 -1.87 -36.14
CA LYS A 340 2.02 -2.22 -37.21
C LYS A 340 2.29 -1.50 -38.54
N LEU A 341 3.08 -0.41 -38.53
CA LEU A 341 3.48 0.31 -39.74
C LEU A 341 4.61 -0.46 -40.45
N PRO A 342 4.82 -0.22 -41.77
CA PRO A 342 5.94 -0.83 -42.50
C PRO A 342 7.31 -0.50 -41.89
N THR A 343 8.19 -1.50 -41.83
CA THR A 343 9.58 -1.32 -41.41
C THR A 343 10.39 -0.61 -42.50
N ALA A 344 11.13 0.43 -42.13
CA ALA A 344 11.96 1.24 -43.02
C ALA A 344 13.41 0.71 -43.05
N THR A 345 13.57 -0.54 -43.49
CA THR A 345 14.84 -1.29 -43.38
C THR A 345 15.71 -1.19 -44.62
N ASP A 346 16.74 -0.35 -44.53
CA ASP A 346 17.83 -0.26 -45.50
C ASP A 346 18.85 -1.41 -45.26
N GLY A 347 18.66 -2.57 -45.90
CA GLY A 347 19.64 -3.66 -45.92
C GLY A 347 19.07 -5.07 -45.70
N ASP A 348 19.97 -6.00 -45.36
CA ASP A 348 19.81 -7.46 -45.28
C ASP A 348 18.92 -7.99 -44.13
N GLY A 349 17.96 -7.19 -43.66
CA GLY A 349 16.88 -7.62 -42.74
C GLY A 349 17.32 -7.88 -41.28
N VAL A 350 18.57 -7.57 -40.93
CA VAL A 350 19.15 -7.84 -39.60
C VAL A 350 18.57 -6.95 -38.50
N ILE A 351 18.20 -5.71 -38.84
CA ILE A 351 17.68 -4.70 -37.91
C ILE A 351 16.18 -4.46 -38.20
N LYS A 352 15.36 -4.34 -37.16
CA LYS A 352 13.95 -3.93 -37.24
C LYS A 352 13.84 -2.47 -36.83
N GLN A 353 13.58 -1.59 -37.80
CA GLN A 353 13.54 -0.14 -37.59
C GLN A 353 12.39 0.49 -38.38
N TRP A 354 11.82 1.56 -37.83
CA TRP A 354 10.73 2.35 -38.43
C TRP A 354 11.18 3.79 -38.71
N ASP A 355 10.43 4.52 -39.53
CA ASP A 355 10.69 5.93 -39.87
C ASP A 355 9.61 6.87 -39.31
N ILE A 356 9.53 6.93 -37.98
CA ILE A 356 8.59 7.79 -37.28
C ILE A 356 9.25 9.14 -37.01
N THR A 357 8.56 10.24 -37.31
CA THR A 357 9.01 11.57 -36.90
C THR A 357 8.42 11.92 -35.54
N ILE A 358 9.26 12.23 -34.55
CA ILE A 358 8.82 12.99 -33.37
C ILE A 358 8.92 14.48 -33.69
N LEU A 359 7.87 15.23 -33.40
CA LEU A 359 7.79 16.68 -33.63
C LEU A 359 7.48 17.40 -32.32
N LEU A 360 8.25 18.45 -32.02
CA LEU A 360 8.15 19.29 -30.83
C LEU A 360 7.93 20.75 -31.24
N ASP A 361 6.87 21.36 -30.70
CA ASP A 361 6.57 22.77 -30.91
C ASP A 361 7.44 23.69 -30.02
N PRO A 362 7.37 25.02 -30.16
CA PRO A 362 8.12 25.96 -29.31
C PRO A 362 7.90 25.73 -27.81
N GLY A 363 6.67 25.42 -27.38
CA GLY A 363 6.30 25.26 -25.98
C GLY A 363 6.81 23.94 -25.37
N ALA A 364 6.58 22.80 -26.04
CA ALA A 364 7.14 21.51 -25.66
C ALA A 364 8.68 21.53 -25.67
N SER A 365 9.29 22.26 -26.61
CA SER A 365 10.75 22.42 -26.72
C SER A 365 11.32 23.29 -25.60
N LEU A 366 10.64 24.39 -25.23
CA LEU A 366 11.03 25.22 -24.08
C LEU A 366 10.94 24.44 -22.77
N ALA A 367 9.87 23.68 -22.58
CA ALA A 367 9.68 22.82 -21.41
C ALA A 367 10.71 21.66 -21.32
N SER A 368 11.22 21.23 -22.47
CA SER A 368 12.24 20.18 -22.60
C SER A 368 13.66 20.73 -22.77
N ALA A 369 13.90 22.04 -22.62
CA ALA A 369 15.13 22.71 -23.09
C ALA A 369 16.43 22.13 -22.52
N ASN A 370 16.40 21.59 -21.30
CA ASN A 370 17.52 20.89 -20.66
C ASN A 370 17.98 19.64 -21.45
N HIS A 371 17.12 19.05 -22.27
CA HIS A 371 17.40 17.92 -23.15
C HIS A 371 17.58 18.34 -24.62
N ILE A 372 16.82 19.31 -25.11
CA ILE A 372 16.87 19.74 -26.53
C ILE A 372 18.28 20.13 -26.94
N GLY A 373 18.99 20.93 -26.14
CA GLY A 373 20.37 21.35 -26.48
C GLY A 373 21.37 20.19 -26.59
N PHE A 374 21.17 19.10 -25.85
CA PHE A 374 21.98 17.89 -26.00
C PHE A 374 21.60 17.10 -27.26
N TYR A 375 20.30 16.94 -27.54
CA TYR A 375 19.82 16.23 -28.72
C TYR A 375 20.14 16.97 -30.03
N GLU A 376 20.10 18.31 -30.04
CA GLU A 376 20.52 19.17 -31.15
C GLU A 376 22.04 19.10 -31.36
N TRP A 377 22.85 19.20 -30.27
CA TRP A 377 24.30 19.00 -30.35
C TRP A 377 24.70 17.59 -30.85
N LYS A 378 23.87 16.58 -30.60
CA LYS A 378 24.03 15.23 -31.14
C LYS A 378 23.44 15.02 -32.54
N GLY A 379 22.78 16.01 -33.14
CA GLY A 379 22.11 15.87 -34.45
C GLY A 379 20.89 14.96 -34.46
N LEU A 380 20.37 14.58 -33.28
CA LEU A 380 19.20 13.70 -33.11
C LEU A 380 17.88 14.46 -33.23
N LEU A 381 17.91 15.77 -32.90
CA LEU A 381 16.86 16.72 -33.24
C LEU A 381 17.43 17.79 -34.18
N LYS A 382 16.65 18.16 -35.18
CA LYS A 382 16.93 19.26 -36.11
C LYS A 382 15.85 20.33 -35.99
N LYS A 383 16.26 21.59 -35.92
CA LYS A 383 15.37 22.75 -36.00
C LYS A 383 14.98 23.04 -37.46
N VAL A 384 13.68 23.24 -37.72
CA VAL A 384 13.10 23.58 -39.04
C VAL A 384 11.95 24.56 -38.87
N LYS A 385 11.50 25.23 -39.94
CA LYS A 385 10.20 25.94 -39.93
C LYS A 385 9.06 25.00 -40.29
N VAL A 386 7.84 25.33 -39.86
CA VAL A 386 6.65 24.53 -40.22
C VAL A 386 6.46 24.44 -41.75
N ARG A 387 6.78 25.50 -42.51
CA ARG A 387 6.76 25.47 -43.99
C ARG A 387 7.77 24.53 -44.66
N ASP A 388 8.79 24.07 -43.93
CA ASP A 388 9.81 23.17 -44.47
C ASP A 388 9.42 21.69 -44.33
N LEU A 389 8.27 21.39 -43.72
CA LEU A 389 7.72 20.05 -43.56
C LEU A 389 7.05 19.52 -44.85
N LYS A 390 6.83 18.19 -44.92
CA LYS A 390 5.98 17.59 -45.97
C LYS A 390 4.54 18.13 -45.83
N PRO A 391 3.77 18.34 -46.92
CA PRO A 391 2.39 18.85 -46.84
C PRO A 391 1.46 18.08 -45.89
N ALA A 392 1.58 16.75 -45.83
CA ALA A 392 0.81 15.91 -44.90
C ALA A 392 1.17 16.16 -43.41
N GLN A 393 2.44 16.47 -43.13
CA GLN A 393 2.90 16.83 -41.79
C GLN A 393 2.40 18.23 -41.39
N ILE A 394 2.36 19.19 -42.33
CA ILE A 394 1.76 20.51 -42.10
C ILE A 394 0.27 20.35 -41.75
N ALA A 395 -0.47 19.57 -42.53
CA ALA A 395 -1.89 19.30 -42.26
C ALA A 395 -2.12 18.62 -40.90
N ALA A 396 -1.24 17.69 -40.49
CA ALA A 396 -1.32 17.04 -39.18
C ALA A 396 -1.01 18.02 -38.02
N VAL A 397 -0.03 18.92 -38.19
CA VAL A 397 0.31 19.97 -37.22
C VAL A 397 -0.84 20.98 -37.09
N ASP A 398 -1.40 21.46 -38.20
CA ASP A 398 -2.52 22.40 -38.20
C ASP A 398 -3.76 21.82 -37.53
N LYS A 399 -4.13 20.58 -37.88
CA LYS A 399 -5.29 19.88 -37.29
C LYS A 399 -5.14 19.67 -35.79
N TYR A 400 -3.94 19.31 -35.33
CA TYR A 400 -3.67 19.17 -33.89
C TYR A 400 -3.71 20.54 -33.20
N ALA A 401 -3.03 21.56 -33.73
CA ALA A 401 -3.06 22.92 -33.19
C ALA A 401 -4.49 23.49 -33.10
N GLN A 402 -5.36 23.17 -34.07
CA GLN A 402 -6.77 23.54 -34.05
C GLN A 402 -7.52 22.88 -32.87
N ALA A 403 -7.41 21.56 -32.69
CA ALA A 403 -8.02 20.88 -31.55
C ALA A 403 -7.49 21.37 -30.19
N ILE A 404 -6.20 21.74 -30.13
CA ILE A 404 -5.62 22.40 -28.95
C ILE A 404 -6.30 23.75 -28.67
N ALA A 405 -6.43 24.60 -29.69
CA ALA A 405 -7.02 25.94 -29.58
C ALA A 405 -8.54 25.94 -29.29
N GLU A 406 -9.29 24.97 -29.84
CA GLU A 406 -10.73 24.82 -29.64
C GLU A 406 -11.09 24.21 -28.27
N GLY A 407 -10.12 23.66 -27.53
CA GLY A 407 -10.38 22.93 -26.28
C GLY A 407 -11.01 21.54 -26.48
N THR A 408 -11.14 21.08 -27.73
CA THR A 408 -11.74 19.79 -28.11
C THR A 408 -10.74 18.65 -27.98
N ASP A 409 -11.18 17.46 -27.58
CA ASP A 409 -10.32 16.26 -27.61
C ASP A 409 -9.92 15.96 -29.06
N ASP A 410 -8.67 15.52 -29.27
CA ASP A 410 -8.18 15.23 -30.61
C ASP A 410 -8.74 13.90 -31.17
N GLU A 411 -8.42 13.60 -32.44
CA GLU A 411 -8.91 12.40 -33.12
C GLU A 411 -8.44 11.06 -32.53
N PHE A 412 -7.53 11.07 -31.55
CA PHE A 412 -7.06 9.90 -30.80
C PHE A 412 -7.45 9.95 -29.31
N GLY A 413 -8.22 10.95 -28.87
CA GLY A 413 -8.66 11.10 -27.48
C GLY A 413 -7.58 11.64 -26.52
N ARG A 414 -6.55 12.33 -27.03
CA ARG A 414 -5.43 12.83 -26.21
C ARG A 414 -5.87 14.02 -25.33
N LYS A 415 -6.20 13.73 -24.08
CA LYS A 415 -6.57 14.75 -23.07
C LYS A 415 -5.38 15.52 -22.51
N GLN A 416 -4.20 14.90 -22.40
CA GLN A 416 -2.99 15.53 -21.86
C GLN A 416 -2.22 16.28 -22.97
N ARG A 417 -2.45 17.60 -23.05
CA ARG A 417 -1.97 18.51 -24.10
C ARG A 417 -0.51 18.97 -23.94
N GLY A 418 0.09 18.73 -22.77
CA GLY A 418 1.42 19.24 -22.45
C GLY A 418 1.45 20.76 -22.36
N ARG A 419 2.47 21.39 -22.97
CA ARG A 419 2.69 22.84 -23.02
C ARG A 419 2.72 23.37 -24.47
N TRP A 420 1.91 22.77 -25.36
CA TRP A 420 1.83 23.17 -26.77
C TRP A 420 1.35 24.63 -26.94
N THR A 421 2.02 25.39 -27.82
CA THR A 421 1.78 26.82 -28.07
C THR A 421 1.71 27.23 -29.56
N LEU A 422 1.94 26.29 -30.47
CA LEU A 422 1.99 26.51 -31.93
C LEU A 422 0.65 27.04 -32.46
N ASN A 423 0.67 28.12 -33.25
CA ASN A 423 -0.56 28.74 -33.77
C ASN A 423 -1.25 27.90 -34.87
N THR A 424 -2.50 28.22 -35.20
CA THR A 424 -3.29 27.48 -36.19
C THR A 424 -3.07 27.97 -37.62
N GLY A 425 -2.87 27.04 -38.56
CA GLY A 425 -2.87 27.32 -40.01
C GLY A 425 -1.71 28.22 -40.45
N GLU A 426 -1.97 29.06 -41.46
CA GLU A 426 -0.92 29.89 -42.10
C GLU A 426 -0.13 30.82 -41.14
N GLN A 427 -0.62 31.07 -39.92
CA GLN A 427 0.10 31.87 -38.93
C GLN A 427 1.37 31.17 -38.41
N ASN A 428 1.41 29.83 -38.38
CA ASN A 428 2.55 29.08 -37.84
C ASN A 428 3.71 28.86 -38.84
N ARG A 429 3.54 29.25 -40.11
CA ARG A 429 4.43 28.83 -41.21
C ARG A 429 5.87 29.30 -41.08
N ASP A 430 6.11 30.38 -40.35
CA ASP A 430 7.43 30.93 -40.02
C ASP A 430 7.96 30.51 -38.63
N GLU A 431 7.11 29.89 -37.80
CA GLU A 431 7.51 29.39 -36.48
C GLU A 431 8.52 28.24 -36.60
N SER A 432 9.45 28.17 -35.64
CA SER A 432 10.52 27.17 -35.61
C SER A 432 10.19 26.05 -34.64
N ILE A 433 10.20 24.82 -35.16
CA ILE A 433 9.92 23.57 -34.45
C ILE A 433 11.16 22.67 -34.46
N TYR A 434 11.17 21.62 -33.65
CA TYR A 434 12.18 20.56 -33.71
C TYR A 434 11.57 19.25 -34.20
N ILE A 435 12.29 18.56 -35.09
CA ILE A 435 11.95 17.22 -35.58
C ILE A 435 13.10 16.24 -35.38
N GLY A 436 12.81 14.96 -35.18
CA GLY A 436 13.80 13.88 -35.15
C GLY A 436 13.22 12.54 -35.60
N ARG A 437 14.06 11.65 -36.12
CA ARG A 437 13.68 10.28 -36.50
C ARG A 437 13.74 9.37 -35.27
N VAL A 438 12.68 8.63 -34.99
CA VAL A 438 12.58 7.69 -33.86
C VAL A 438 12.06 6.32 -34.29
N THR A 439 12.44 5.30 -33.53
CA THR A 439 12.02 3.90 -33.71
C THR A 439 11.75 3.25 -32.35
N PRO A 440 10.88 2.23 -32.27
CA PRO A 440 10.76 1.38 -31.09
C PRO A 440 12.09 0.70 -30.76
N ILE A 441 12.34 0.53 -29.46
CA ILE A 441 13.62 0.10 -28.88
C ILE A 441 13.39 -0.77 -27.65
N THR A 442 14.18 -1.84 -27.48
CA THR A 442 14.22 -2.58 -26.22
C THR A 442 14.86 -1.72 -25.14
N HIS A 443 14.13 -1.52 -24.03
CA HIS A 443 14.47 -0.45 -23.08
C HIS A 443 14.72 -0.97 -21.67
N PHE A 444 13.77 -1.74 -21.13
CA PHE A 444 13.81 -2.23 -19.75
C PHE A 444 13.33 -3.69 -19.71
N THR A 445 13.99 -4.53 -18.93
CA THR A 445 13.50 -5.88 -18.61
C THR A 445 12.87 -5.81 -17.24
N MET A 446 11.55 -5.97 -17.18
CA MET A 446 10.86 -6.10 -15.90
C MET A 446 11.20 -7.45 -15.27
N GLY A 447 11.28 -8.51 -16.10
CA GLY A 447 11.76 -9.82 -15.67
C GLY A 447 13.18 -9.81 -15.11
N GLY A 448 13.43 -10.69 -14.13
CA GLY A 448 14.72 -10.83 -13.46
C GLY A 448 14.70 -11.89 -12.36
N VAL A 449 15.49 -11.69 -11.30
CA VAL A 449 15.54 -12.62 -10.16
C VAL A 449 14.36 -12.42 -9.20
N ALA A 450 13.83 -13.52 -8.65
CA ALA A 450 12.82 -13.49 -7.61
C ALA A 450 13.38 -12.93 -6.29
N ILE A 451 12.69 -11.95 -5.71
CA ILE A 451 13.01 -11.35 -4.40
C ILE A 451 11.77 -11.26 -3.52
N ASP A 452 11.97 -11.03 -2.23
CA ASP A 452 10.95 -10.64 -1.27
C ASP A 452 11.01 -9.14 -0.90
N GLU A 453 10.11 -8.69 -0.04
CA GLU A 453 9.99 -7.29 0.43
C GLU A 453 11.18 -6.82 1.30
N LYS A 454 12.03 -7.76 1.72
CA LYS A 454 13.31 -7.55 2.41
C LYS A 454 14.50 -7.62 1.43
N ALA A 455 14.23 -7.64 0.12
CA ALA A 455 15.18 -7.68 -1.01
C ALA A 455 16.09 -8.93 -1.00
N ARG A 456 15.70 -10.01 -0.33
CA ARG A 456 16.45 -11.27 -0.29
C ARG A 456 16.16 -12.07 -1.56
N VAL A 457 17.19 -12.65 -2.17
CA VAL A 457 17.01 -13.50 -3.37
C VAL A 457 16.38 -14.82 -2.99
N LEU A 458 15.38 -15.26 -3.75
CA LEU A 458 14.60 -16.47 -3.48
C LEU A 458 15.09 -17.66 -4.33
N THR A 459 15.18 -18.84 -3.71
CA THR A 459 15.39 -20.14 -4.36
C THR A 459 14.14 -21.02 -4.21
N LYS A 460 13.93 -21.95 -5.16
CA LYS A 460 12.81 -22.89 -5.15
C LYS A 460 13.22 -24.21 -4.50
N ILE A 461 12.69 -24.49 -3.31
CA ILE A 461 12.88 -25.76 -2.59
C ILE A 461 11.50 -26.37 -2.33
N GLU A 462 11.30 -27.62 -2.74
CA GLU A 462 10.03 -28.37 -2.55
C GLU A 462 8.78 -27.59 -3.03
N GLY A 463 8.93 -26.86 -4.15
CA GLY A 463 7.86 -26.03 -4.74
C GLY A 463 7.64 -24.67 -4.06
N LYS A 464 8.22 -24.44 -2.88
CA LYS A 464 8.15 -23.16 -2.15
C LYS A 464 9.35 -22.27 -2.51
N LEU A 465 9.13 -20.95 -2.48
CA LEU A 465 10.23 -19.98 -2.53
C LEU A 465 10.74 -19.72 -1.11
N VAL A 466 12.06 -19.76 -0.93
CA VAL A 466 12.74 -19.45 0.34
C VAL A 466 13.98 -18.58 0.10
N PRO A 467 14.35 -17.67 1.01
CA PRO A 467 15.56 -16.86 0.85
C PRO A 467 16.86 -17.66 0.78
N ILE A 468 17.76 -17.31 -0.13
CA ILE A 468 19.17 -17.72 -0.14
C ILE A 468 19.90 -16.89 0.92
N PRO A 469 20.41 -17.47 2.03
CA PRO A 469 21.08 -16.70 3.07
C PRO A 469 22.33 -16.00 2.53
N GLY A 470 22.49 -14.72 2.89
CA GLY A 470 23.64 -13.90 2.46
C GLY A 470 23.54 -13.30 1.04
N LEU A 471 22.45 -13.56 0.29
CA LEU A 471 22.25 -13.01 -1.05
C LEU A 471 21.00 -12.13 -1.14
N PHE A 472 21.20 -10.91 -1.64
CA PHE A 472 20.18 -9.88 -1.85
C PHE A 472 20.21 -9.39 -3.30
N ALA A 473 19.11 -8.83 -3.80
CA ALA A 473 19.07 -8.15 -5.10
C ALA A 473 18.05 -7.00 -5.09
N ALA A 474 18.32 -5.95 -5.87
CA ALA A 474 17.48 -4.75 -5.86
C ALA A 474 17.32 -4.10 -7.25
N GLY A 475 16.09 -3.64 -7.53
CA GLY A 475 15.74 -2.89 -8.74
C GLY A 475 14.67 -3.52 -9.66
N ILE A 476 13.89 -4.49 -9.18
CA ILE A 476 12.93 -5.27 -10.00
C ILE A 476 11.61 -5.58 -9.22
N TYR A 477 10.47 -5.28 -9.87
CA TYR A 477 9.05 -5.69 -9.62
C TYR A 477 8.23 -5.18 -8.42
N ASP A 478 6.90 -5.49 -8.46
CA ASP A 478 5.76 -4.62 -8.09
C ASP A 478 4.37 -5.38 -7.94
N GLY A 479 3.49 -5.01 -6.97
CA GLY A 479 2.10 -5.48 -6.55
C GLY A 479 1.70 -5.06 -5.08
N GLN A 480 0.53 -5.14 -4.40
CA GLN A 480 -0.94 -5.26 -4.53
C GLN A 480 -1.57 -5.02 -3.09
N GLU A 481 -2.86 -4.65 -2.92
CA GLU A 481 -3.62 -4.73 -1.64
C GLU A 481 -4.98 -5.47 -1.88
N GLU A 482 -5.65 -5.99 -0.84
CA GLU A 482 -6.87 -6.86 -0.95
C GLU A 482 -8.18 -6.16 -0.52
N HIS A 483 -8.78 -5.34 -1.40
CA HIS A 483 -10.09 -4.70 -1.20
C HIS A 483 -10.97 -4.80 -2.46
N ASP A 484 -12.30 -4.62 -2.37
CA ASP A 484 -13.13 -4.32 -3.55
C ASP A 484 -12.81 -2.88 -3.98
N ASN A 485 -11.85 -2.73 -4.89
CA ASN A 485 -11.20 -1.43 -5.11
C ASN A 485 -12.19 -0.38 -5.65
N LEU A 486 -13.14 -0.80 -6.49
CA LEU A 486 -14.20 0.08 -7.00
C LEU A 486 -15.12 0.60 -5.88
N VAL A 487 -15.39 -0.23 -4.87
CA VAL A 487 -16.16 0.16 -3.68
C VAL A 487 -15.31 1.04 -2.77
N TRP A 488 -14.01 0.78 -2.63
CA TRP A 488 -13.09 1.62 -1.84
C TRP A 488 -12.97 3.03 -2.46
N ASP A 489 -12.58 3.15 -3.73
CA ASP A 489 -12.41 4.42 -4.45
C ASP A 489 -13.64 5.34 -4.26
N LYS A 490 -14.83 4.80 -4.56
CA LYS A 490 -16.12 5.51 -4.41
C LYS A 490 -16.42 5.92 -2.97
N ASN A 491 -16.02 5.12 -1.98
CA ASN A 491 -16.25 5.45 -0.58
C ASN A 491 -15.23 6.45 -0.04
N ASP A 492 -13.97 6.43 -0.46
CA ASP A 492 -12.98 7.40 0.00
C ASP A 492 -13.24 8.79 -0.61
N GLU A 493 -13.66 8.90 -1.87
CA GLU A 493 -14.23 10.14 -2.42
C GLU A 493 -15.40 10.66 -1.57
N ALA A 494 -16.37 9.79 -1.26
CA ALA A 494 -17.55 10.14 -0.46
C ALA A 494 -17.23 10.44 1.02
N VAL A 495 -16.10 9.95 1.53
CA VAL A 495 -15.59 10.24 2.87
C VAL A 495 -14.83 11.57 2.88
N GLU A 496 -14.02 11.87 1.86
CA GLU A 496 -13.31 13.15 1.79
C GLU A 496 -14.30 14.31 1.66
N VAL A 497 -15.25 14.22 0.73
CA VAL A 497 -16.31 15.24 0.55
C VAL A 497 -17.10 15.45 1.86
N ALA A 498 -17.46 14.37 2.56
CA ALA A 498 -18.11 14.45 3.86
C ALA A 498 -17.23 15.16 4.92
N GLN A 499 -15.95 14.80 5.01
CA GLN A 499 -15.01 15.43 5.94
C GLN A 499 -14.81 16.92 5.64
N GLN A 500 -14.65 17.31 4.37
CA GLN A 500 -14.55 18.71 3.96
C GLN A 500 -15.79 19.50 4.38
N GLN A 501 -17.01 18.97 4.14
CA GLN A 501 -18.27 19.61 4.55
C GLN A 501 -18.35 19.85 6.07
N THR A 502 -17.97 18.88 6.89
CA THR A 502 -17.99 19.02 8.37
C THR A 502 -17.03 20.09 8.90
N ARG A 503 -16.02 20.48 8.12
CA ARG A 503 -15.02 21.51 8.45
C ARG A 503 -15.41 22.93 7.98
N LEU A 504 -16.49 23.09 7.21
CA LEU A 504 -16.91 24.39 6.68
C LEU A 504 -17.30 25.36 7.81
N LYS A 505 -16.87 26.63 7.69
CA LYS A 505 -17.21 27.69 8.66
C LYS A 505 -18.72 27.87 8.88
N THR A 506 -19.53 27.58 7.86
CA THR A 506 -21.00 27.57 7.94
C THR A 506 -21.53 26.42 8.80
N PHE A 507 -20.93 25.23 8.71
CA PHE A 507 -21.29 24.08 9.55
C PHE A 507 -20.82 24.27 10.99
N CYS A 508 -19.59 24.77 11.20
CA CYS A 508 -19.08 25.14 12.51
C CYS A 508 -20.01 26.10 13.27
N ARG A 509 -20.54 27.13 12.59
CA ARG A 509 -21.52 28.08 13.15
C ARG A 509 -22.85 27.43 13.55
N LYS A 510 -23.27 26.34 12.88
CA LYS A 510 -24.44 25.56 13.31
C LYS A 510 -24.16 24.80 14.61
N VAL A 511 -22.96 24.26 14.77
CA VAL A 511 -22.53 23.62 16.04
C VAL A 511 -22.48 24.65 17.18
N GLU A 512 -21.89 25.82 16.96
CA GLU A 512 -21.89 26.93 17.93
C GLU A 512 -23.32 27.36 18.31
N GLY A 513 -24.18 27.59 17.32
CA GLY A 513 -25.58 27.96 17.52
C GLY A 513 -26.39 26.90 18.26
N PHE A 514 -26.13 25.62 17.99
CA PHE A 514 -26.78 24.50 18.68
C PHE A 514 -26.32 24.35 20.13
N VAL A 515 -25.02 24.52 20.42
CA VAL A 515 -24.52 24.55 21.80
C VAL A 515 -25.10 25.75 22.55
N LYS A 516 -25.13 26.94 21.93
CA LYS A 516 -25.79 28.13 22.48
C LYS A 516 -27.28 27.88 22.80
N GLN A 517 -28.00 27.18 21.91
CA GLN A 517 -29.40 26.79 22.16
C GLN A 517 -29.54 25.82 23.35
N LYS A 518 -28.60 24.88 23.51
CA LYS A 518 -28.65 23.85 24.56
C LYS A 518 -28.30 24.34 25.96
N PHE A 519 -27.37 25.30 26.09
CA PHE A 519 -26.97 25.85 27.39
C PHE A 519 -27.58 27.23 27.69
N GLY A 520 -28.23 27.89 26.72
CA GLY A 520 -28.83 29.21 26.89
C GLY A 520 -27.83 30.36 26.98
N ARG A 521 -26.55 30.11 26.72
CA ARG A 521 -25.42 31.05 26.86
C ARG A 521 -24.60 31.15 25.58
N PRO A 522 -23.87 32.26 25.33
CA PRO A 522 -22.91 32.34 24.23
C PRO A 522 -21.93 31.16 24.21
N ALA A 523 -21.64 30.69 22.99
CA ALA A 523 -20.83 29.51 22.76
C ALA A 523 -19.93 29.72 21.52
N THR A 524 -18.66 29.32 21.62
CA THR A 524 -17.60 29.63 20.65
C THR A 524 -16.73 28.40 20.39
N LEU A 525 -16.53 28.06 19.12
CA LEU A 525 -15.71 26.91 18.72
C LEU A 525 -14.22 27.16 18.99
N ILE A 526 -13.56 26.20 19.61
CA ILE A 526 -12.10 26.14 19.77
C ILE A 526 -11.54 25.21 18.69
N SER A 527 -10.57 25.73 17.93
CA SER A 527 -9.82 24.96 16.92
C SER A 527 -8.55 24.33 17.51
N PRO A 528 -8.03 23.22 16.95
CA PRO A 528 -8.51 22.51 15.76
C PRO A 528 -9.69 21.56 16.05
N LEU A 529 -10.45 21.24 14.99
CA LEU A 529 -11.36 20.10 15.00
C LEU A 529 -10.57 18.80 15.04
N MET A 530 -11.01 17.85 15.86
CA MET A 530 -10.41 16.51 15.93
C MET A 530 -11.33 15.49 15.25
N MET A 531 -10.76 14.39 14.76
CA MET A 531 -11.51 13.25 14.22
C MET A 531 -10.96 11.96 14.85
N GLY A 532 -11.85 11.03 15.18
CA GLY A 532 -11.46 9.77 15.82
C GLY A 532 -12.67 8.96 16.30
N GLY A 533 -12.53 7.64 16.40
CA GLY A 533 -13.61 6.76 16.87
C GLY A 533 -14.90 6.88 16.04
N PHE A 534 -14.76 7.07 14.72
CA PHE A 534 -15.87 7.32 13.77
C PHE A 534 -16.73 8.55 14.12
N ASN A 535 -16.14 9.56 14.76
CA ASN A 535 -16.76 10.84 15.10
C ASN A 535 -15.88 12.03 14.66
N VAL A 536 -16.52 13.14 14.29
CA VAL A 536 -15.95 14.50 14.26
C VAL A 536 -16.21 15.15 15.62
N LEU A 537 -15.20 15.82 16.16
CA LEU A 537 -15.14 16.31 17.54
C LEU A 537 -14.90 17.83 17.56
N TYR A 538 -15.86 18.56 18.10
CA TYR A 538 -15.86 20.04 18.19
C TYR A 538 -15.71 20.44 19.66
N ARG A 539 -14.55 20.97 20.06
CA ARG A 539 -14.37 21.62 21.39
C ARG A 539 -15.07 22.97 21.34
N VAL A 540 -16.05 23.22 22.21
CA VAL A 540 -16.80 24.48 22.25
C VAL A 540 -16.74 25.06 23.66
N ARG A 541 -16.29 26.30 23.77
CA ARG A 541 -16.40 27.07 25.02
C ARG A 541 -17.81 27.56 25.19
N VAL A 542 -18.36 27.47 26.40
CA VAL A 542 -19.63 28.10 26.78
C VAL A 542 -19.33 29.13 27.85
N GLU A 543 -19.95 30.30 27.76
CA GLU A 543 -19.72 31.41 28.69
C GLU A 543 -20.11 31.03 30.13
N ASP A 544 -19.30 31.47 31.10
CA ASP A 544 -19.38 31.13 32.53
C ASP A 544 -19.49 29.63 32.84
N MET A 545 -18.90 28.77 32.00
CA MET A 545 -18.77 27.33 32.22
C MET A 545 -17.30 26.88 32.14
N SER A 546 -16.94 25.92 32.99
CA SER A 546 -15.67 25.21 32.95
C SER A 546 -15.90 23.78 33.45
N PRO A 547 -15.37 22.73 32.78
CA PRO A 547 -14.55 22.79 31.56
C PRO A 547 -15.34 23.23 30.31
N ASP A 548 -14.65 23.35 29.18
CA ASP A 548 -15.29 23.46 27.86
C ASP A 548 -16.15 22.19 27.59
N VAL A 549 -17.04 22.24 26.59
CA VAL A 549 -17.80 21.06 26.14
C VAL A 549 -17.23 20.48 24.84
N MET A 550 -17.49 19.19 24.61
CA MET A 550 -17.15 18.47 23.40
C MET A 550 -18.44 18.03 22.70
N VAL A 551 -18.65 18.49 21.46
CA VAL A 551 -19.72 17.97 20.58
C VAL A 551 -19.14 16.89 19.69
N ARG A 552 -19.71 15.69 19.74
CA ARG A 552 -19.37 14.53 18.91
C ARG A 552 -20.50 14.30 17.91
N LEU A 553 -20.17 14.33 16.62
CA LEU A 553 -21.07 13.96 15.54
C LEU A 553 -20.49 12.72 14.83
N PRO A 554 -21.25 11.64 14.58
CA PRO A 554 -20.76 10.52 13.78
C PRO A 554 -20.29 11.00 12.40
N CYS A 555 -19.11 10.58 11.96
CA CYS A 555 -18.58 10.97 10.65
C CYS A 555 -19.54 10.48 9.53
N PRO A 556 -20.06 11.36 8.65
CA PRO A 556 -20.82 10.91 7.48
C PRO A 556 -19.94 10.04 6.58
N SER A 557 -20.57 9.14 5.82
CA SER A 557 -19.93 8.08 4.99
C SER A 557 -19.14 7.01 5.78
N LEU A 558 -18.41 7.38 6.84
CA LEU A 558 -17.67 6.47 7.71
C LEU A 558 -18.57 5.72 8.72
N ALA A 559 -19.54 6.39 9.35
CA ALA A 559 -20.42 5.81 10.36
C ALA A 559 -21.75 5.37 9.74
N GLN A 560 -21.88 4.08 9.41
CA GLN A 560 -23.01 3.53 8.66
C GLN A 560 -24.32 3.44 9.47
N PHE A 561 -24.24 3.42 10.80
CA PHE A 561 -25.38 3.36 11.74
C PHE A 561 -25.38 4.54 12.73
N PRO A 562 -25.50 5.80 12.26
CA PRO A 562 -25.18 6.97 13.09
C PRO A 562 -26.12 7.17 14.28
N VAL A 563 -27.41 6.84 14.14
CA VAL A 563 -28.40 6.97 15.23
C VAL A 563 -28.14 5.91 16.31
N GLU A 564 -28.03 4.64 15.92
CA GLU A 564 -27.72 3.53 16.82
C GLU A 564 -26.40 3.79 17.57
N LYS A 565 -25.33 4.13 16.84
CA LYS A 565 -24.03 4.51 17.41
C LYS A 565 -24.16 5.60 18.46
N THR A 566 -24.80 6.73 18.14
CA THR A 566 -24.96 7.84 19.09
C THR A 566 -25.74 7.43 20.35
N MET A 567 -26.86 6.71 20.20
CA MET A 567 -27.69 6.30 21.34
C MET A 567 -26.98 5.27 22.23
N TYR A 568 -26.32 4.29 21.62
CA TYR A 568 -25.58 3.24 22.33
C TYR A 568 -24.31 3.78 23.00
N GLU A 569 -23.53 4.66 22.34
CA GLU A 569 -22.35 5.31 22.93
C GLU A 569 -22.74 6.18 24.13
N ALA A 570 -23.82 6.97 24.03
CA ALA A 570 -24.29 7.82 25.12
C ALA A 570 -24.84 7.01 26.31
N ALA A 571 -25.74 6.06 26.06
CA ALA A 571 -26.27 5.19 27.11
C ALA A 571 -25.16 4.41 27.83
N THR A 572 -24.16 3.94 27.09
CA THR A 572 -23.01 3.23 27.66
C THR A 572 -22.10 4.15 28.47
N ALA A 573 -21.82 5.37 28.01
CA ALA A 573 -21.04 6.34 28.78
C ALA A 573 -21.72 6.68 30.13
N SER A 574 -23.02 6.99 30.12
CA SER A 574 -23.79 7.26 31.34
C SER A 574 -23.94 6.05 32.26
N PHE A 575 -23.80 4.83 31.75
CA PHE A 575 -23.76 3.61 32.56
C PHE A 575 -22.39 3.44 33.24
N LEU A 576 -21.29 3.57 32.48
CA LEU A 576 -19.93 3.42 33.02
C LEU A 576 -19.61 4.42 34.14
N VAL A 577 -20.03 5.69 33.98
CA VAL A 577 -19.90 6.75 35.00
C VAL A 577 -20.52 6.37 36.35
N LYS A 578 -21.57 5.52 36.35
CA LYS A 578 -22.31 5.12 37.55
C LYS A 578 -21.85 3.79 38.14
N GLN A 579 -21.29 2.90 37.32
CA GLN A 579 -21.07 1.49 37.65
C GLN A 579 -19.57 1.12 37.75
N THR A 580 -18.67 2.06 37.49
CA THR A 580 -17.21 1.84 37.57
C THR A 580 -16.51 3.06 38.14
N GLN A 581 -15.29 2.88 38.66
CA GLN A 581 -14.38 3.98 39.01
C GLN A 581 -13.59 4.49 37.77
N LEU A 582 -14.02 4.17 36.55
CA LEU A 582 -13.36 4.62 35.34
C LEU A 582 -13.61 6.12 35.17
N PRO A 583 -12.57 6.94 34.90
CA PRO A 583 -12.75 8.36 34.65
C PRO A 583 -13.38 8.55 33.25
N VAL A 584 -14.70 8.50 33.18
CA VAL A 584 -15.50 8.63 31.96
C VAL A 584 -16.13 10.02 31.92
N PRO A 585 -15.95 10.84 30.86
CA PRO A 585 -16.69 12.09 30.75
C PRO A 585 -18.16 11.78 30.41
N GLY A 586 -19.08 12.26 31.24
CA GLY A 586 -20.51 12.00 31.07
C GLY A 586 -21.13 12.78 29.90
N PRO A 587 -22.09 12.20 29.16
CA PRO A 587 -22.85 12.94 28.17
C PRO A 587 -23.88 13.85 28.86
N LEU A 588 -23.80 15.15 28.56
CA LEU A 588 -24.69 16.20 29.04
C LEU A 588 -25.99 16.23 28.21
N PHE A 589 -25.88 16.02 26.90
CA PHE A 589 -27.01 15.90 25.97
C PHE A 589 -26.68 14.90 24.87
N PHE A 590 -27.66 14.18 24.34
CA PHE A 590 -27.50 13.34 23.15
C PHE A 590 -28.83 13.20 22.39
N GLY A 591 -28.77 12.66 21.17
CA GLY A 591 -29.95 12.36 20.36
C GLY A 591 -29.79 12.80 18.91
N LYS A 592 -30.88 13.27 18.29
CA LYS A 592 -30.92 13.73 16.89
C LYS A 592 -31.35 15.20 16.80
N ASN A 593 -30.66 15.96 15.96
CA ASN A 593 -30.96 17.33 15.57
C ASN A 593 -31.26 17.36 14.06
N SER A 594 -32.10 18.30 13.62
CA SER A 594 -32.54 18.43 12.21
C SER A 594 -31.46 18.92 11.25
N GLU A 595 -30.45 19.65 11.73
CA GLU A 595 -29.38 20.24 10.90
C GLU A 595 -28.03 19.54 11.05
N LEU A 596 -27.74 19.00 12.24
CA LEU A 596 -26.46 18.36 12.59
C LEU A 596 -26.51 16.82 12.59
N GLY A 597 -27.70 16.23 12.44
CA GLY A 597 -27.88 14.78 12.51
C GLY A 597 -27.79 14.24 13.94
N SER A 598 -27.13 13.10 14.14
CA SER A 598 -27.00 12.48 15.47
C SER A 598 -25.84 13.11 16.23
N PHE A 599 -25.99 13.34 17.54
CA PHE A 599 -24.99 14.07 18.34
C PHE A 599 -24.86 13.54 19.77
N ILE A 600 -23.68 13.75 20.36
CA ILE A 600 -23.44 13.72 21.81
C ILE A 600 -22.74 15.02 22.19
N ILE A 601 -23.26 15.75 23.18
CA ILE A 601 -22.55 16.82 23.89
C ILE A 601 -22.14 16.28 25.25
N MET A 602 -20.86 16.41 25.59
CA MET A 602 -20.26 15.94 26.84
C MET A 602 -19.24 16.96 27.34
N GLU A 603 -18.73 16.78 28.56
CA GLU A 603 -17.59 17.58 29.03
C GLU A 603 -16.34 17.32 28.17
N HIS A 604 -15.55 18.36 27.89
CA HIS A 604 -14.21 18.21 27.35
C HIS A 604 -13.20 18.06 28.48
N TRP A 605 -12.52 16.92 28.54
CA TRP A 605 -11.43 16.70 29.48
C TRP A 605 -10.08 16.87 28.80
N GLU A 606 -9.23 17.72 29.39
CA GLU A 606 -7.90 18.02 28.84
C GLU A 606 -6.96 16.82 28.99
N ASN A 607 -6.23 16.54 27.91
CA ASN A 607 -5.35 15.38 27.79
C ASN A 607 -4.12 15.75 26.95
N SER A 608 -3.07 14.94 27.03
CA SER A 608 -1.80 15.19 26.33
C SER A 608 -1.56 14.18 25.19
N GLY A 609 -2.62 13.89 24.42
CA GLY A 609 -2.59 12.93 23.31
C GLY A 609 -2.76 11.47 23.73
N SER A 610 -3.01 10.62 22.74
CA SER A 610 -3.36 9.22 22.94
C SER A 610 -2.19 8.33 23.38
N ILE A 611 -2.50 7.18 23.99
CA ILE A 611 -1.51 6.12 24.25
C ILE A 611 -0.85 5.66 22.94
N SER A 612 -1.63 5.50 21.86
CA SER A 612 -1.07 5.15 20.55
C SER A 612 -0.09 6.21 20.04
N GLY A 613 -0.41 7.50 20.17
CA GLY A 613 0.47 8.62 19.78
C GLY A 613 1.70 8.81 20.68
N ARG A 614 1.77 8.12 21.83
CA ARG A 614 2.94 8.08 22.72
C ARG A 614 3.80 6.82 22.57
N LEU A 615 3.17 5.70 22.20
CA LEU A 615 3.84 4.41 21.97
C LEU A 615 4.21 4.21 20.49
N THR A 616 3.69 5.03 19.58
CA THR A 616 4.05 4.98 18.16
C THR A 616 5.52 5.36 17.96
N ARG A 617 6.16 4.68 17.00
CA ARG A 617 7.45 5.08 16.44
C ARG A 617 7.40 6.56 16.02
N PRO A 618 8.39 7.40 16.40
CA PRO A 618 8.41 8.81 16.05
C PRO A 618 8.30 9.05 14.55
N ASN A 619 7.20 9.69 14.15
CA ASN A 619 6.94 10.10 12.78
C ASN A 619 6.60 11.60 12.75
N LYS A 620 6.98 12.28 11.66
CA LYS A 620 6.62 13.68 11.40
C LYS A 620 5.28 13.79 10.65
N ASP A 621 4.86 12.72 9.99
CA ASP A 621 3.55 12.63 9.35
C ASP A 621 2.52 12.06 10.34
N LEU A 622 1.40 12.76 10.49
CA LEU A 622 0.30 12.40 11.40
C LEU A 622 -0.80 11.57 10.70
N SER A 623 -0.68 11.31 9.39
CA SER A 623 -1.59 10.46 8.62
C SER A 623 -1.21 8.98 8.63
N VAL A 624 0.06 8.67 8.88
CA VAL A 624 0.59 7.30 8.89
C VAL A 624 0.05 6.52 10.11
N PRO A 625 -0.38 5.26 9.93
CA PRO A 625 -0.84 4.41 11.03
C PRO A 625 0.15 4.31 12.20
N HIS A 626 -0.38 4.19 13.41
CA HIS A 626 0.44 4.01 14.61
C HIS A 626 1.07 2.60 14.65
N VAL A 627 2.39 2.54 14.60
CA VAL A 627 3.23 1.34 14.71
C VAL A 627 4.00 1.44 16.02
N LEU A 628 3.96 0.42 16.89
CA LEU A 628 4.71 0.45 18.16
C LEU A 628 6.20 0.75 17.92
N ASP A 629 6.78 1.70 18.65
CA ASP A 629 8.23 1.91 18.57
C ASP A 629 8.95 0.67 19.14
N PRO A 630 9.71 -0.10 18.34
CA PRO A 630 10.44 -1.27 18.85
C PRO A 630 11.49 -0.90 19.89
N ASN A 631 11.89 0.38 19.96
CA ASN A 631 12.83 0.92 20.95
C ASN A 631 12.15 1.40 22.24
N THR A 632 10.82 1.25 22.39
CA THR A 632 10.13 1.61 23.65
C THR A 632 10.69 0.76 24.79
N PRO A 633 11.25 1.36 25.86
CA PRO A 633 11.74 0.60 27.01
C PRO A 633 10.63 -0.24 27.63
N GLU A 634 10.94 -1.50 27.97
CA GLU A 634 9.92 -2.43 28.50
C GLU A 634 9.26 -1.91 29.77
N SER A 635 9.98 -1.19 30.63
CA SER A 635 9.43 -0.52 31.82
C SER A 635 8.39 0.57 31.52
N ILE A 636 8.45 1.21 30.34
CA ILE A 636 7.41 2.15 29.87
C ILE A 636 6.19 1.36 29.36
N LEU A 637 6.40 0.22 28.70
CA LEU A 637 5.32 -0.68 28.28
C LEU A 637 4.61 -1.24 29.52
N GLU A 638 5.32 -1.86 30.46
CA GLU A 638 4.79 -2.34 31.75
C GLU A 638 3.97 -1.25 32.47
N THR A 639 4.53 -0.06 32.65
CA THR A 639 3.90 1.03 33.41
C THR A 639 2.67 1.61 32.70
N THR A 640 2.64 1.56 31.37
CA THR A 640 1.48 1.99 30.56
C THR A 640 0.40 0.91 30.54
N TRP A 641 0.79 -0.34 30.28
CA TRP A 641 -0.10 -1.47 30.14
C TRP A 641 -0.72 -1.92 31.47
N ALA A 642 -0.02 -1.82 32.60
CA ALA A 642 -0.61 -2.05 33.92
C ALA A 642 -1.78 -1.09 34.22
N LYS A 643 -1.78 0.13 33.68
CA LYS A 643 -2.91 1.07 33.81
C LYS A 643 -4.09 0.65 32.93
N VAL A 644 -3.82 0.18 31.71
CA VAL A 644 -4.87 -0.37 30.82
C VAL A 644 -5.46 -1.66 31.38
N ALA A 645 -4.63 -2.51 32.02
CA ALA A 645 -5.06 -3.71 32.74
C ALA A 645 -6.06 -3.39 33.86
N LEU A 646 -5.79 -2.36 34.68
CA LEU A 646 -6.75 -1.88 35.69
C LEU A 646 -8.07 -1.41 35.05
N CYS A 647 -8.02 -0.71 33.91
CA CYS A 647 -9.23 -0.31 33.20
C CYS A 647 -10.04 -1.51 32.66
N LEU A 648 -9.37 -2.54 32.14
CA LEU A 648 -10.02 -3.79 31.70
C LEU A 648 -10.62 -4.55 32.88
N LEU A 649 -9.97 -4.58 34.04
CA LEU A 649 -10.49 -5.22 35.26
C LEU A 649 -11.77 -4.54 35.75
N GLU A 650 -11.82 -3.21 35.82
CA GLU A 650 -13.06 -2.48 36.14
C GLU A 650 -14.20 -2.78 35.13
N LEU A 651 -13.91 -2.77 33.82
CA LEU A 651 -14.90 -3.12 32.79
C LEU A 651 -15.39 -4.57 32.92
N SER A 652 -14.52 -5.51 33.33
CA SER A 652 -14.85 -6.94 33.43
C SER A 652 -15.85 -7.29 34.55
N ARG A 653 -16.00 -6.39 35.53
CA ARG A 653 -16.98 -6.52 36.62
C ARG A 653 -18.42 -6.30 36.18
N LEU A 654 -18.63 -5.73 34.99
CA LEU A 654 -19.96 -5.40 34.47
C LEU A 654 -20.60 -6.64 33.83
N ASN A 655 -21.70 -7.11 34.43
CA ASN A 655 -22.43 -8.30 34.00
C ASN A 655 -23.80 -7.93 33.42
N PHE A 656 -24.27 -8.65 32.40
CA PHE A 656 -25.49 -8.35 31.65
C PHE A 656 -26.23 -9.64 31.25
N PRO A 657 -27.57 -9.63 31.14
CA PRO A 657 -28.34 -10.85 30.94
C PRO A 657 -28.30 -11.41 29.51
N ARG A 658 -27.77 -10.65 28.53
CA ARG A 658 -27.68 -11.02 27.10
C ARG A 658 -26.64 -10.16 26.38
N ILE A 659 -26.23 -10.58 25.18
CA ILE A 659 -25.32 -9.86 24.28
C ILE A 659 -26.12 -8.87 23.41
N GLY A 660 -25.61 -7.63 23.29
CA GLY A 660 -26.23 -6.54 22.55
C GLY A 660 -25.56 -5.19 22.80
N SER A 661 -26.30 -4.11 22.59
CA SER A 661 -25.95 -2.73 22.94
C SER A 661 -26.94 -2.15 23.96
N LEU A 662 -26.48 -1.22 24.80
CA LEU A 662 -27.34 -0.55 25.78
C LEU A 662 -28.28 0.48 25.15
N LEU A 663 -29.50 0.49 25.66
CA LEU A 663 -30.45 1.59 25.54
C LEU A 663 -30.82 2.12 26.94
N HIS A 664 -31.13 3.41 27.01
CA HIS A 664 -31.61 4.09 28.20
C HIS A 664 -33.14 4.04 28.22
N THR A 665 -33.71 3.15 29.05
CA THR A 665 -35.14 2.76 29.02
C THR A 665 -36.06 3.66 29.84
N GLY A 666 -35.48 4.51 30.69
CA GLY A 666 -36.17 5.34 31.67
C GLY A 666 -35.13 6.09 32.48
N LYS A 667 -35.53 7.08 33.30
CA LYS A 667 -34.58 7.93 34.01
C LYS A 667 -33.61 7.08 34.85
N ASP A 668 -32.34 7.12 34.48
CA ASP A 668 -31.23 6.39 35.12
C ASP A 668 -31.29 4.85 35.01
N THR A 669 -32.17 4.29 34.17
CA THR A 669 -32.29 2.84 33.89
C THR A 669 -31.77 2.46 32.50
N TYR A 670 -31.19 1.26 32.39
CA TYR A 670 -30.52 0.79 31.17
C TYR A 670 -30.85 -0.68 30.90
N GLU A 671 -31.07 -1.05 29.63
CA GLU A 671 -31.28 -2.43 29.19
C GLU A 671 -30.43 -2.75 27.95
N VAL A 672 -29.99 -4.01 27.83
CA VAL A 672 -29.45 -4.55 26.58
C VAL A 672 -30.61 -4.95 25.66
N ALA A 673 -31.00 -4.01 24.80
CA ALA A 673 -32.20 -4.09 23.95
C ALA A 673 -31.97 -3.69 22.48
N GLY A 674 -30.73 -3.40 22.09
CA GLY A 674 -30.35 -3.15 20.70
C GLY A 674 -29.28 -4.13 20.20
N ARG A 675 -29.15 -4.29 18.88
CA ARG A 675 -28.12 -5.14 18.27
C ARG A 675 -26.70 -4.64 18.58
N PRO A 676 -25.68 -5.53 18.61
CA PRO A 676 -24.29 -5.11 18.63
C PRO A 676 -23.94 -4.40 17.31
N VAL A 677 -23.70 -3.09 17.34
CA VAL A 677 -23.18 -2.35 16.17
C VAL A 677 -21.67 -2.54 16.13
N THR A 678 -21.18 -3.29 15.15
CA THR A 678 -19.77 -3.66 15.03
C THR A 678 -19.03 -2.85 13.97
N LEU A 679 -17.69 -2.79 14.11
CA LEU A 679 -16.82 -2.31 13.05
C LEU A 679 -16.96 -3.17 11.77
N ASN A 680 -17.04 -4.50 11.93
CA ASN A 680 -17.21 -5.44 10.81
C ASN A 680 -18.43 -5.11 9.95
N MET A 681 -19.60 -4.85 10.55
CA MET A 681 -20.81 -4.43 9.82
C MET A 681 -20.62 -3.10 9.06
N THR A 682 -19.81 -2.20 9.61
CA THR A 682 -19.49 -0.89 8.98
C THR A 682 -18.50 -1.06 7.83
N GLU A 683 -17.49 -1.91 7.98
CA GLU A 683 -16.52 -2.27 6.93
C GLU A 683 -17.19 -3.07 5.81
N MET A 684 -18.07 -4.02 6.12
CA MET A 684 -18.84 -4.79 5.14
C MET A 684 -19.66 -3.88 4.21
N ILE A 685 -20.38 -2.89 4.75
CA ILE A 685 -21.11 -1.93 3.89
C ILE A 685 -20.14 -1.05 3.09
N ARG A 686 -19.10 -0.50 3.74
CA ARG A 686 -18.25 0.58 3.16
C ARG A 686 -17.12 0.08 2.25
N LEU A 687 -16.63 -1.14 2.43
CA LEU A 687 -15.45 -1.70 1.74
C LEU A 687 -15.75 -2.98 0.95
N ALA A 688 -16.95 -3.56 1.14
CA ALA A 688 -17.38 -4.78 0.46
C ALA A 688 -18.81 -4.69 -0.10
N ASN A 689 -19.48 -3.54 0.01
CA ASN A 689 -20.82 -3.25 -0.54
C ASN A 689 -21.92 -4.26 -0.12
N ILE A 690 -21.85 -4.77 1.11
CA ILE A 690 -22.81 -5.76 1.61
C ILE A 690 -24.16 -5.08 1.95
N PRO A 691 -25.32 -5.62 1.51
CA PRO A 691 -26.63 -5.00 1.76
C PRO A 691 -26.97 -4.90 3.25
N ARG A 692 -27.60 -3.79 3.63
CA ARG A 692 -27.95 -3.50 5.04
C ARG A 692 -29.02 -4.44 5.61
N CYS A 693 -29.87 -5.03 4.78
CA CYS A 693 -30.94 -5.97 5.16
C CYS A 693 -30.40 -7.35 5.59
N ILE A 694 -29.23 -7.76 5.09
CA ILE A 694 -28.55 -9.02 5.45
C ILE A 694 -27.94 -8.94 6.86
N LEU A 695 -27.76 -7.73 7.39
CA LEU A 695 -27.22 -7.52 8.74
C LEU A 695 -28.34 -7.63 9.79
N PRO A 696 -28.07 -8.15 11.00
CA PRO A 696 -29.11 -8.49 11.98
C PRO A 696 -30.04 -7.33 12.32
N SER A 697 -31.32 -7.58 12.57
CA SER A 697 -32.32 -6.53 12.86
C SER A 697 -31.93 -5.67 14.07
N GLN A 698 -32.36 -4.39 14.08
CA GLN A 698 -31.92 -3.39 15.07
C GLN A 698 -32.19 -3.79 16.53
N ASP A 699 -33.22 -4.58 16.76
CA ASP A 699 -33.69 -5.14 18.03
C ASP A 699 -33.05 -6.49 18.41
N LYS A 700 -32.34 -7.16 17.48
CA LYS A 700 -31.78 -8.50 17.69
C LYS A 700 -30.71 -8.49 18.78
N THR A 701 -31.03 -9.16 19.89
CA THR A 701 -30.09 -9.51 20.96
C THR A 701 -29.93 -11.03 21.05
N TYR A 702 -28.88 -11.49 21.74
CA TYR A 702 -28.47 -12.90 21.76
C TYR A 702 -28.32 -13.37 23.20
N MET A 703 -29.01 -14.43 23.58
CA MET A 703 -29.00 -14.94 24.96
C MET A 703 -27.70 -15.68 25.26
N THR A 704 -27.13 -16.39 24.29
CA THR A 704 -25.89 -17.15 24.46
C THR A 704 -24.73 -16.65 23.62
N ALA A 705 -23.55 -17.06 24.08
CA ALA A 705 -22.32 -17.14 23.32
C ALA A 705 -22.50 -17.63 21.88
N GLY A 706 -23.11 -18.81 21.69
CA GLY A 706 -23.18 -19.49 20.40
C GLY A 706 -24.03 -18.74 19.38
N GLU A 707 -25.23 -18.28 19.79
CA GLU A 707 -26.14 -17.50 18.93
C GLU A 707 -25.45 -16.30 18.28
N TRP A 708 -24.65 -15.54 19.04
CA TRP A 708 -23.93 -14.38 18.50
C TRP A 708 -22.87 -14.78 17.46
N TYR A 709 -22.26 -15.97 17.59
CA TYR A 709 -21.25 -16.44 16.63
C TYR A 709 -21.83 -17.10 15.41
N THR A 710 -22.98 -17.77 15.51
CA THR A 710 -23.77 -18.15 14.33
C THR A 710 -24.00 -16.91 13.47
N THR A 711 -24.35 -15.78 14.09
CA THR A 711 -24.52 -14.52 13.38
C THR A 711 -23.23 -13.80 12.94
N LEU A 712 -22.08 -14.05 13.57
CA LEU A 712 -20.79 -13.64 13.00
C LEU A 712 -20.42 -14.47 11.76
N ALA A 713 -20.65 -15.79 11.79
CA ALA A 713 -20.45 -16.71 10.67
C ALA A 713 -21.36 -16.36 9.48
N GLU A 714 -22.66 -16.16 9.73
CA GLU A 714 -23.64 -15.61 8.78
C GLU A 714 -23.10 -14.35 8.08
N MET A 715 -22.52 -13.40 8.83
CA MET A 715 -21.94 -12.19 8.24
C MET A 715 -20.63 -12.43 7.47
N HIS A 716 -19.82 -13.43 7.82
CA HIS A 716 -18.64 -13.80 7.02
C HIS A 716 -19.06 -14.41 5.67
N ILE A 717 -20.05 -15.31 5.70
CA ILE A 717 -20.69 -15.88 4.51
C ILE A 717 -21.34 -14.78 3.66
N ALA A 718 -22.02 -13.81 4.29
CA ALA A 718 -22.58 -12.66 3.59
C ALA A 718 -21.52 -11.84 2.82
N GLN A 719 -20.31 -11.64 3.36
CA GLN A 719 -19.25 -10.98 2.58
C GLN A 719 -18.90 -11.78 1.32
N LEU A 720 -18.71 -13.10 1.46
CA LEU A 720 -18.39 -13.96 0.33
C LEU A 720 -19.52 -14.00 -0.72
N ILE A 721 -20.79 -13.83 -0.32
CA ILE A 721 -21.93 -13.81 -1.22
C ILE A 721 -22.11 -12.47 -1.93
N PHE A 722 -21.98 -11.31 -1.25
CA PHE A 722 -22.38 -10.02 -1.83
C PHE A 722 -21.23 -9.10 -2.30
N GLN A 723 -19.98 -9.30 -1.84
CA GLN A 723 -18.84 -8.61 -2.46
C GLN A 723 -18.65 -9.15 -3.88
N HIS A 724 -18.45 -8.25 -4.84
CA HIS A 724 -18.51 -8.56 -6.26
C HIS A 724 -17.13 -8.55 -6.92
N ASN A 725 -16.29 -7.56 -6.58
CA ASN A 725 -14.96 -7.40 -7.18
C ASN A 725 -13.86 -7.84 -6.21
N ASP A 726 -12.77 -8.31 -6.81
CA ASP A 726 -11.43 -8.47 -6.21
C ASP A 726 -11.31 -9.40 -4.98
N LEU A 727 -12.42 -9.89 -4.40
CA LEU A 727 -12.43 -10.84 -3.27
C LEU A 727 -11.85 -12.21 -3.62
N VAL A 728 -11.97 -12.63 -4.88
CA VAL A 728 -11.68 -14.01 -5.31
C VAL A 728 -10.80 -13.99 -6.56
N THR A 729 -9.63 -14.58 -6.43
CA THR A 729 -8.55 -14.55 -7.45
C THR A 729 -8.58 -15.75 -8.40
N SER A 730 -9.20 -16.86 -8.00
CA SER A 730 -9.29 -18.10 -8.78
C SER A 730 -10.43 -19.00 -8.28
N THR A 731 -10.76 -20.03 -9.07
CA THR A 731 -11.76 -21.04 -8.72
C THR A 731 -11.45 -21.74 -7.40
N ASP A 732 -10.17 -22.07 -7.17
CA ASP A 732 -9.74 -22.76 -5.95
C ASP A 732 -9.58 -21.81 -4.76
N ASP A 733 -9.17 -20.56 -4.95
CA ASP A 733 -9.29 -19.50 -3.95
C ASP A 733 -10.76 -19.32 -3.49
N CYS A 734 -11.72 -19.40 -4.42
CA CYS A 734 -13.15 -19.39 -4.10
C CYS A 734 -13.54 -20.56 -3.18
N ARG A 735 -13.10 -21.78 -3.51
CA ARG A 735 -13.37 -22.98 -2.70
C ARG A 735 -12.70 -22.90 -1.32
N ASN A 736 -11.47 -22.39 -1.21
CA ASN A 736 -10.82 -22.12 0.08
C ASN A 736 -11.61 -21.13 0.94
N LYS A 737 -12.09 -20.05 0.33
CA LYS A 737 -12.85 -18.98 1.00
C LYS A 737 -14.26 -19.41 1.41
N TYR A 738 -14.86 -20.33 0.65
CA TYR A 738 -16.13 -21.00 0.94
C TYR A 738 -15.99 -21.97 2.12
N VAL A 739 -15.10 -22.96 1.97
CA VAL A 739 -14.80 -23.99 2.99
C VAL A 739 -14.41 -23.37 4.34
N ALA A 740 -13.50 -22.39 4.34
CA ALA A 740 -13.05 -21.78 5.58
C ALA A 740 -14.19 -21.09 6.36
N ARG A 741 -15.16 -20.48 5.65
CA ARG A 741 -16.27 -19.76 6.29
C ARG A 741 -17.36 -20.68 6.81
N LEU A 742 -17.61 -21.83 6.17
CA LEU A 742 -18.59 -22.81 6.67
C LEU A 742 -18.15 -23.45 8.00
N TYR A 743 -16.86 -23.74 8.18
CA TYR A 743 -16.34 -24.35 9.43
C TYR A 743 -16.17 -23.41 10.63
N THR A 744 -16.93 -22.32 10.70
CA THR A 744 -16.77 -21.27 11.71
C THR A 744 -17.53 -21.51 13.03
N TYR A 745 -17.37 -22.69 13.63
CA TYR A 745 -17.80 -22.86 15.03
C TYR A 745 -17.01 -21.92 15.95
N ALA A 746 -17.71 -21.05 16.68
CA ALA A 746 -17.07 -20.07 17.53
C ALA A 746 -17.92 -19.64 18.74
N GLY A 747 -17.28 -18.93 19.67
CA GLY A 747 -17.85 -18.53 20.95
C GLY A 747 -16.94 -17.54 21.68
N PRO A 748 -17.49 -16.60 22.50
CA PRO A 748 -16.79 -15.38 22.89
C PRO A 748 -15.98 -15.48 24.17
N THR A 749 -14.87 -14.77 24.12
CA THR A 749 -13.95 -14.53 25.24
C THR A 749 -13.18 -13.20 25.09
N GLN A 750 -13.08 -12.64 23.89
CA GLN A 750 -11.93 -11.79 23.52
C GLN A 750 -11.70 -10.50 24.30
N PHE A 751 -12.73 -9.90 24.89
CA PHE A 751 -12.57 -8.56 25.48
C PHE A 751 -11.97 -8.57 26.89
N PHE A 752 -11.95 -9.73 27.57
CA PHE A 752 -11.34 -9.91 28.90
C PHE A 752 -10.57 -11.22 29.07
N LEU A 753 -10.90 -12.26 28.30
CA LEU A 753 -10.43 -13.63 28.48
C LEU A 753 -9.49 -14.08 27.35
N ASP A 754 -9.22 -13.22 26.37
CA ASP A 754 -8.14 -13.38 25.38
C ASP A 754 -7.21 -12.15 25.46
N PRO A 755 -5.92 -12.26 25.07
CA PRO A 755 -5.00 -11.13 25.11
C PRO A 755 -5.43 -9.94 24.22
N PRO A 756 -5.01 -8.68 24.54
CA PRO A 756 -5.37 -7.53 23.74
C PRO A 756 -4.69 -7.57 22.36
N TRP A 757 -5.46 -7.62 21.27
CA TRP A 757 -4.91 -7.70 19.92
C TRP A 757 -3.94 -6.54 19.55
N TRP A 758 -4.07 -5.39 20.21
CA TRP A 758 -3.36 -4.14 19.89
C TRP A 758 -1.96 -4.00 20.53
N LEU A 759 -1.36 -5.06 21.11
CA LEU A 759 -0.04 -4.94 21.78
C LEU A 759 1.10 -4.43 20.87
N LEU A 760 0.98 -4.56 19.54
CA LEU A 760 1.91 -3.98 18.56
C LEU A 760 1.43 -2.64 17.96
N LEU A 761 0.27 -2.15 18.39
CA LEU A 761 -0.60 -1.16 17.71
C LEU A 761 -1.13 -1.63 16.33
N GLU A 762 -0.43 -2.55 15.69
CA GLU A 762 -0.78 -3.20 14.43
C GLU A 762 -1.60 -4.49 14.63
N THR A 763 -2.49 -4.79 13.68
CA THR A 763 -3.24 -6.06 13.61
C THR A 763 -2.46 -7.11 12.82
N ALA A 764 -2.80 -8.39 13.05
CA ALA A 764 -2.13 -9.51 12.40
C ALA A 764 -2.25 -9.48 10.87
N GLU A 765 -3.41 -9.11 10.33
CA GLU A 765 -3.62 -9.07 8.87
C GLU A 765 -2.76 -8.03 8.14
N MET A 766 -2.33 -6.94 8.80
CA MET A 766 -1.37 -5.98 8.20
C MET A 766 0.05 -6.54 8.06
N TRP A 767 0.31 -7.72 8.64
CA TRP A 767 1.58 -8.44 8.52
C TRP A 767 1.43 -9.71 7.65
N SER A 768 0.33 -9.84 6.90
CA SER A 768 0.18 -10.91 5.89
C SER A 768 1.17 -10.67 4.73
N PRO A 769 1.92 -11.69 4.25
CA PRO A 769 1.85 -13.11 4.62
C PRO A 769 2.76 -13.54 5.79
N ASP A 770 3.63 -12.67 6.31
CA ASP A 770 4.60 -12.94 7.40
C ASP A 770 3.93 -13.00 8.81
N LEU A 771 2.78 -13.66 8.89
CA LEU A 771 1.92 -13.78 10.08
C LEU A 771 2.61 -14.49 11.26
N GLU A 772 3.59 -15.34 10.98
CA GLU A 772 4.40 -16.00 12.01
C GLU A 772 5.44 -15.04 12.62
N HIS A 773 6.01 -14.09 11.85
CA HIS A 773 6.82 -13.02 12.42
C HIS A 773 5.98 -12.04 13.25
N TRP A 774 4.75 -11.74 12.83
CA TRP A 774 3.79 -11.00 13.66
C TRP A 774 3.55 -11.74 14.98
N ARG A 775 3.27 -13.04 14.92
CA ARG A 775 3.01 -13.87 16.10
C ARG A 775 4.20 -13.87 17.07
N GLN A 776 5.43 -14.02 16.59
CA GLN A 776 6.63 -14.01 17.42
C GLN A 776 6.87 -12.64 18.07
N THR A 777 6.67 -11.56 17.31
CA THR A 777 6.77 -10.18 17.81
C THR A 777 5.69 -9.90 18.85
N TYR A 778 4.45 -10.37 18.60
CA TYR A 778 3.33 -10.29 19.53
C TYR A 778 3.58 -11.11 20.80
N GLU A 779 4.15 -12.32 20.70
CA GLU A 779 4.44 -13.21 21.83
C GLU A 779 5.51 -12.60 22.77
N SER A 780 6.51 -11.90 22.22
CA SER A 780 7.43 -11.07 23.03
C SER A 780 6.67 -10.02 23.85
N ARG A 781 5.74 -9.28 23.23
CA ARG A 781 4.97 -8.24 23.94
C ARG A 781 3.92 -8.82 24.88
N LEU A 782 3.37 -9.99 24.59
CA LEU A 782 2.51 -10.76 25.48
C LEU A 782 3.25 -11.18 26.77
N GLY A 783 4.55 -11.48 26.66
CA GLY A 783 5.45 -11.73 27.78
C GLY A 783 5.60 -10.56 28.75
N ILE A 784 5.37 -9.32 28.29
CA ILE A 784 5.35 -8.09 29.12
C ILE A 784 3.93 -7.77 29.61
N TRP A 785 2.92 -7.97 28.75
CA TRP A 785 1.51 -7.74 29.10
C TRP A 785 1.01 -8.63 30.24
N LEU A 786 1.31 -9.94 30.21
CA LEU A 786 0.76 -10.87 31.20
C LEU A 786 1.26 -10.57 32.64
N PRO A 787 2.56 -10.32 32.91
CA PRO A 787 3.01 -9.85 34.23
C PRO A 787 2.40 -8.51 34.65
N ALA A 788 2.20 -7.58 33.71
CA ALA A 788 1.54 -6.30 34.00
C ALA A 788 0.06 -6.49 34.40
N MET A 789 -0.64 -7.44 33.77
CA MET A 789 -1.99 -7.87 34.13
C MET A 789 -2.02 -8.55 35.50
N GLU A 790 -1.15 -9.53 35.74
CA GLU A 790 -1.03 -10.26 37.02
C GLU A 790 -0.73 -9.31 38.20
N LYS A 791 0.06 -8.26 37.97
CA LYS A 791 0.36 -7.19 38.94
C LYS A 791 -0.83 -6.25 39.20
N ALA A 792 -1.61 -5.92 38.16
CA ALA A 792 -2.84 -5.13 38.28
C ALA A 792 -3.95 -5.91 39.01
N GLU A 793 -4.08 -7.19 38.72
CA GLU A 793 -4.99 -8.09 39.44
C GLU A 793 -4.61 -8.21 40.92
N ALA A 794 -3.32 -8.40 41.23
CA ALA A 794 -2.83 -8.48 42.60
C ALA A 794 -3.09 -7.19 43.42
N SER A 795 -3.02 -6.01 42.82
CA SER A 795 -3.28 -4.74 43.51
C SER A 795 -4.77 -4.48 43.79
N MET A 796 -5.67 -5.13 43.06
CA MET A 796 -7.12 -5.11 43.31
C MET A 796 -7.58 -6.22 44.29
N GLY A 797 -6.69 -7.17 44.63
CA GLY A 797 -6.96 -8.27 45.54
C GLY A 797 -8.13 -9.17 45.10
N ALA A 798 -8.83 -9.78 46.05
CA ALA A 798 -9.94 -10.70 45.75
C ALA A 798 -11.06 -10.05 44.91
N SER A 799 -11.22 -8.73 44.97
CA SER A 799 -12.21 -7.97 44.19
C SER A 799 -11.92 -7.92 42.69
N ALA A 800 -10.77 -8.40 42.23
CA ALA A 800 -10.40 -8.51 40.81
C ALA A 800 -11.26 -9.54 40.06
N TYR A 801 -11.83 -10.54 40.76
CA TYR A 801 -12.31 -11.78 40.14
C TYR A 801 -13.77 -12.15 40.44
N ASN A 802 -14.58 -11.25 41.03
CA ASN A 802 -15.92 -11.60 41.54
C ASN A 802 -16.86 -12.28 40.51
N ASN A 803 -16.65 -12.07 39.20
CA ASN A 803 -17.44 -12.69 38.12
C ASN A 803 -16.76 -13.91 37.46
N PHE A 804 -15.51 -14.26 37.81
CA PHE A 804 -14.67 -15.20 37.06
C PHE A 804 -14.01 -16.26 37.95
N ALA A 805 -14.09 -17.53 37.54
CA ALA A 805 -13.59 -18.66 38.32
C ALA A 805 -12.04 -18.73 38.46
N VAL A 806 -11.29 -17.98 37.65
CA VAL A 806 -9.83 -17.83 37.71
C VAL A 806 -9.43 -16.43 37.17
N PRO A 807 -8.19 -15.96 37.39
CA PRO A 807 -7.74 -14.66 36.89
C PRO A 807 -7.87 -14.45 35.37
N LEU A 808 -8.07 -13.21 34.94
CA LEU A 808 -8.14 -12.84 33.52
C LEU A 808 -6.78 -13.10 32.85
N SER A 809 -5.66 -12.77 33.51
CA SER A 809 -4.31 -13.15 33.05
C SER A 809 -4.18 -14.64 32.71
N ARG A 810 -4.76 -15.52 33.53
CA ARG A 810 -4.78 -16.97 33.31
C ARG A 810 -5.64 -17.36 32.12
N TYR A 811 -6.81 -16.73 31.94
CA TYR A 811 -7.64 -16.94 30.75
C TYR A 811 -6.95 -16.42 29.47
N MET A 812 -6.31 -15.25 29.51
CA MET A 812 -5.56 -14.69 28.39
C MET A 812 -4.40 -15.60 27.98
N ARG A 813 -3.63 -16.10 28.96
CA ARG A 813 -2.52 -17.05 28.73
C ARG A 813 -3.02 -18.37 28.13
N GLU A 814 -4.11 -18.92 28.67
CA GLU A 814 -4.76 -20.12 28.12
C GLU A 814 -5.31 -19.89 26.72
N SER A 815 -5.93 -18.75 26.44
CA SER A 815 -6.48 -18.39 25.13
C SER A 815 -5.45 -18.34 24.00
N TRP A 816 -4.26 -17.82 24.30
CA TRP A 816 -3.15 -17.82 23.36
C TRP A 816 -2.67 -19.26 23.07
N GLN A 817 -2.49 -20.06 24.13
CA GLN A 817 -2.06 -21.46 24.03
C GLN A 817 -3.08 -22.34 23.28
N THR A 818 -4.37 -22.24 23.63
CA THR A 818 -5.47 -22.98 22.98
C THR A 818 -5.84 -22.43 21.61
N GLY A 819 -5.34 -21.24 21.24
CA GLY A 819 -5.59 -20.59 19.96
C GLY A 819 -6.96 -19.90 19.86
N ARG A 820 -7.69 -19.83 20.97
CA ARG A 820 -8.96 -19.10 21.08
C ARG A 820 -8.82 -17.63 20.69
N PHE A 821 -7.68 -17.01 20.99
CA PHE A 821 -7.34 -15.65 20.53
C PHE A 821 -7.51 -15.49 19.01
N PHE A 822 -6.94 -16.41 18.23
CA PHE A 822 -6.99 -16.35 16.76
C PHE A 822 -8.42 -16.58 16.25
N ARG A 823 -9.18 -17.49 16.88
CA ARG A 823 -10.59 -17.75 16.53
C ARG A 823 -11.44 -16.50 16.74
N SER A 824 -11.25 -15.84 17.88
CA SER A 824 -11.90 -14.57 18.20
C SER A 824 -11.49 -13.42 17.27
N SER A 825 -10.23 -13.39 16.80
CA SER A 825 -9.75 -12.38 15.85
C SER A 825 -10.31 -12.59 14.45
N ALA A 826 -10.29 -13.83 13.94
CA ALA A 826 -10.90 -14.20 12.66
C ALA A 826 -12.39 -13.80 12.63
N ALA A 827 -13.12 -14.15 13.70
CA ALA A 827 -14.55 -13.87 13.82
C ALA A 827 -14.93 -12.37 13.90
N ARG A 828 -13.96 -11.45 13.98
CA ARG A 828 -14.19 -10.00 14.08
C ARG A 828 -13.99 -9.23 12.77
N LYS A 829 -13.41 -9.83 11.75
CA LYS A 829 -13.13 -9.19 10.45
C LYS A 829 -13.34 -10.18 9.31
N SER A 830 -14.45 -10.02 8.59
CA SER A 830 -14.86 -10.92 7.50
C SER A 830 -13.84 -11.03 6.35
N TRP A 831 -12.99 -10.01 6.18
CA TRP A 831 -11.96 -9.92 5.14
C TRP A 831 -10.64 -10.56 5.58
N ALA A 832 -10.19 -10.30 6.81
CA ALA A 832 -9.02 -10.97 7.41
C ALA A 832 -9.27 -12.45 7.76
N PHE A 833 -10.53 -12.89 7.74
CA PHE A 833 -10.97 -14.20 8.21
C PHE A 833 -10.17 -15.37 7.61
N ASP A 834 -10.01 -15.41 6.28
CA ASP A 834 -9.38 -16.54 5.58
C ASP A 834 -7.91 -16.72 5.96
N ALA A 835 -7.20 -15.60 6.09
CA ALA A 835 -5.79 -15.58 6.50
C ALA A 835 -5.64 -16.10 7.93
N MET A 836 -6.55 -15.74 8.84
CA MET A 836 -6.53 -16.25 10.22
C MET A 836 -6.92 -17.73 10.30
N TYR A 837 -7.92 -18.17 9.54
CA TYR A 837 -8.38 -19.55 9.53
C TYR A 837 -7.27 -20.51 9.07
N TRP A 838 -6.74 -20.32 7.86
CA TRP A 838 -5.83 -21.29 7.25
C TRP A 838 -4.45 -21.38 7.94
N ASN A 839 -3.99 -20.28 8.55
CA ASN A 839 -2.69 -20.25 9.24
C ASN A 839 -2.75 -20.64 10.72
N PHE A 840 -3.85 -20.37 11.44
CA PHE A 840 -3.87 -20.52 12.91
C PHE A 840 -4.98 -21.42 13.48
N LEU A 841 -6.06 -21.69 12.73
CA LEU A 841 -7.22 -22.44 13.20
C LEU A 841 -7.31 -23.84 12.60
N ASP A 842 -7.07 -23.95 11.30
CA ASP A 842 -7.38 -25.14 10.51
C ASP A 842 -6.75 -26.43 11.09
N GLU A 843 -5.42 -26.55 11.12
CA GLU A 843 -4.75 -27.75 11.67
C GLU A 843 -4.94 -27.93 13.18
N ARG A 844 -5.28 -26.85 13.89
CA ARG A 844 -5.48 -26.82 15.34
C ARG A 844 -6.83 -27.43 15.76
N PHE A 845 -7.86 -27.33 14.90
CA PHE A 845 -9.20 -27.85 15.18
C PHE A 845 -9.58 -29.07 14.33
N PHE A 846 -9.02 -29.20 13.12
CA PHE A 846 -9.36 -30.26 12.15
C PHE A 846 -8.21 -31.22 11.85
N GLY A 847 -7.10 -31.14 12.61
CA GLY A 847 -5.95 -32.03 12.50
C GLY A 847 -4.98 -31.65 11.38
N HIS A 848 -3.79 -32.24 11.40
CA HIS A 848 -2.71 -31.89 10.47
C HIS A 848 -3.10 -32.07 9.00
N ARG A 849 -2.51 -31.22 8.14
CA ARG A 849 -2.59 -31.36 6.68
C ARG A 849 -1.44 -32.22 6.18
N ASP A 850 -1.62 -32.84 5.02
CA ASP A 850 -0.53 -33.52 4.34
C ASP A 850 0.60 -32.53 3.97
N PRO A 851 1.88 -32.88 4.20
CA PRO A 851 3.00 -32.02 3.83
C PRO A 851 3.03 -31.74 2.32
N GLY A 852 3.05 -30.46 1.94
CA GLY A 852 3.20 -30.03 0.55
C GLY A 852 1.93 -29.57 -0.15
N VAL A 853 0.75 -29.63 0.50
CA VAL A 853 -0.48 -29.02 -0.03
C VAL A 853 -0.26 -27.52 -0.27
N VAL A 854 -0.47 -27.07 -1.52
CA VAL A 854 -0.31 -25.67 -1.91
C VAL A 854 -1.46 -24.80 -1.40
N LYS A 855 -1.25 -23.49 -1.21
CA LYS A 855 -2.26 -22.57 -0.64
C LYS A 855 -3.61 -22.60 -1.39
N GLY A 856 -3.59 -22.87 -2.71
CA GLY A 856 -4.81 -23.04 -3.51
C GLY A 856 -5.61 -24.31 -3.21
N ASP A 857 -4.96 -25.37 -2.72
CA ASP A 857 -5.56 -26.70 -2.57
C ASP A 857 -6.02 -27.03 -1.15
N LEU A 858 -5.92 -26.09 -0.21
CA LEU A 858 -6.23 -26.30 1.21
C LEU A 858 -7.65 -26.82 1.43
N TRP A 859 -8.63 -26.36 0.64
CA TRP A 859 -10.02 -26.84 0.64
C TRP A 859 -10.13 -28.35 0.44
N LYS A 860 -9.25 -28.97 -0.35
CA LYS A 860 -9.24 -30.42 -0.62
C LYS A 860 -8.93 -31.24 0.62
N THR A 861 -8.22 -30.66 1.59
CA THR A 861 -7.92 -31.30 2.90
C THR A 861 -9.10 -31.27 3.89
N ARG A 862 -10.21 -30.59 3.53
CA ARG A 862 -11.36 -30.34 4.40
C ARG A 862 -12.73 -30.55 3.74
N ILE A 863 -12.82 -30.88 2.46
CA ILE A 863 -14.11 -31.03 1.77
C ILE A 863 -14.96 -32.20 2.31
N ASP A 864 -14.31 -33.24 2.85
CA ASP A 864 -15.00 -34.40 3.43
C ASP A 864 -15.75 -34.07 4.73
N LEU A 865 -15.40 -32.96 5.40
CA LEU A 865 -16.07 -32.49 6.62
C LEU A 865 -17.41 -31.76 6.34
N LEU A 866 -17.74 -31.48 5.06
CA LEU A 866 -19.00 -30.83 4.67
C LEU A 866 -20.17 -31.83 4.72
N SER A 867 -21.39 -31.31 4.77
CA SER A 867 -22.58 -32.06 4.34
C SER A 867 -22.61 -32.26 2.81
N ASP A 868 -23.45 -33.17 2.34
CA ASP A 868 -23.64 -33.38 0.90
C ASP A 868 -24.36 -32.19 0.22
N ASP A 869 -25.23 -31.48 0.95
CA ASP A 869 -25.91 -30.29 0.46
C ASP A 869 -24.93 -29.10 0.28
N GLU A 870 -24.02 -28.88 1.23
CA GLU A 870 -22.92 -27.89 1.09
C GLU A 870 -21.98 -28.25 -0.07
N ARG A 871 -21.61 -29.53 -0.21
CA ARG A 871 -20.81 -30.01 -1.37
C ARG A 871 -21.53 -29.75 -2.70
N ALA A 872 -22.84 -30.00 -2.76
CA ALA A 872 -23.65 -29.78 -3.96
C ALA A 872 -23.81 -28.29 -4.31
N ALA A 873 -23.93 -27.41 -3.31
CA ALA A 873 -24.07 -25.98 -3.49
C ALA A 873 -22.75 -25.26 -3.86
N MET A 874 -21.60 -25.81 -3.47
CA MET A 874 -20.28 -25.18 -3.66
C MET A 874 -19.98 -24.85 -5.13
N GLU A 875 -20.09 -25.81 -6.06
CA GLU A 875 -19.66 -25.58 -7.45
C GLU A 875 -20.57 -24.60 -8.22
N PRO A 876 -21.92 -24.67 -8.13
CA PRO A 876 -22.80 -23.63 -8.69
C PRO A 876 -22.51 -22.23 -8.15
N PHE A 877 -22.16 -22.11 -6.86
CA PHE A 877 -21.77 -20.83 -6.26
C PHE A 877 -20.42 -20.33 -6.81
N VAL A 878 -19.40 -21.20 -6.85
CA VAL A 878 -18.06 -20.87 -7.35
C VAL A 878 -18.12 -20.43 -8.82
N GLN A 879 -18.89 -21.13 -9.68
CA GLN A 879 -19.07 -20.73 -11.08
C GLN A 879 -19.76 -19.36 -11.21
N ARG A 880 -20.76 -19.08 -10.35
CA ARG A 880 -21.40 -17.76 -10.28
C ARG A 880 -20.39 -16.66 -9.90
N LYS A 881 -19.52 -16.89 -8.92
CA LYS A 881 -18.47 -15.94 -8.53
C LYS A 881 -17.36 -15.77 -9.56
N MET A 882 -17.00 -16.82 -10.30
CA MET A 882 -16.09 -16.76 -11.44
C MET A 882 -16.70 -16.04 -12.67
N ALA A 883 -18.01 -15.82 -12.70
CA ALA A 883 -18.65 -14.92 -13.66
C ALA A 883 -18.72 -13.48 -13.12
N GLU A 884 -19.23 -13.28 -11.91
CA GLU A 884 -19.38 -11.96 -11.27
C GLU A 884 -18.06 -11.17 -11.24
N GLY A 885 -16.94 -11.79 -10.85
CA GLY A 885 -15.63 -11.11 -10.80
C GLY A 885 -15.09 -10.62 -12.16
N LYS A 886 -15.72 -10.98 -13.29
CA LYS A 886 -15.37 -10.47 -14.63
C LYS A 886 -16.16 -9.21 -15.02
N GLU A 887 -17.28 -8.93 -14.37
CA GLU A 887 -18.18 -7.81 -14.71
C GLU A 887 -17.66 -6.46 -14.19
N ARG A 888 -16.76 -6.47 -13.19
CA ARG A 888 -16.08 -5.31 -12.60
C ARG A 888 -17.00 -4.10 -12.34
N ARG A 889 -18.06 -4.32 -11.55
CA ARG A 889 -19.08 -3.32 -11.23
C ARG A 889 -19.48 -3.31 -9.76
N ILE A 890 -20.08 -2.22 -9.32
CA ILE A 890 -20.79 -2.18 -8.03
C ILE A 890 -22.22 -2.66 -8.28
N VAL A 891 -22.71 -3.60 -7.48
CA VAL A 891 -24.07 -4.12 -7.58
C VAL A 891 -24.95 -3.45 -6.53
N GLU A 892 -26.03 -2.80 -6.97
CA GLU A 892 -27.13 -2.43 -6.08
C GLU A 892 -28.07 -3.64 -5.97
N TRP A 893 -28.25 -4.13 -4.75
CA TRP A 893 -28.99 -5.37 -4.47
C TRP A 893 -30.42 -5.07 -4.03
N ASP A 894 -31.40 -5.69 -4.70
CA ASP A 894 -32.77 -5.78 -4.19
C ASP A 894 -32.83 -6.63 -2.91
N GLU A 895 -33.70 -6.26 -1.97
CA GLU A 895 -33.82 -6.92 -0.67
C GLU A 895 -34.31 -8.38 -0.78
N THR A 896 -35.20 -8.67 -1.73
CA THR A 896 -35.75 -10.02 -1.94
C THR A 896 -34.74 -10.95 -2.59
N GLU A 897 -34.07 -10.49 -3.65
CA GLU A 897 -33.00 -11.26 -4.31
C GLU A 897 -31.77 -11.42 -3.40
N ALA A 898 -31.46 -10.41 -2.57
CA ALA A 898 -30.41 -10.53 -1.55
C ALA A 898 -30.75 -11.62 -0.52
N GLN A 899 -31.93 -11.54 0.11
CA GLN A 899 -32.32 -12.52 1.14
C GLN A 899 -32.41 -13.95 0.57
N LYS A 900 -32.89 -14.11 -0.67
CA LYS A 900 -32.88 -15.37 -1.41
C LYS A 900 -31.45 -15.89 -1.62
N ARG A 901 -30.55 -15.09 -2.19
CA ARG A 901 -29.14 -15.46 -2.40
C ARG A 901 -28.40 -15.81 -1.11
N PHE A 902 -28.80 -15.20 0.00
CA PHE A 902 -28.26 -15.54 1.32
C PHE A 902 -28.74 -16.93 1.76
N SER A 903 -30.04 -17.22 1.63
CA SER A 903 -30.62 -18.53 1.97
C SER A 903 -30.14 -19.68 1.07
N GLU A 904 -29.63 -19.42 -0.14
CA GLU A 904 -29.03 -20.45 -1.01
C GLU A 904 -27.78 -21.12 -0.40
N LEU A 905 -27.21 -20.56 0.67
CA LEU A 905 -25.96 -21.02 1.30
C LEU A 905 -26.03 -21.07 2.85
N LEU A 906 -27.22 -21.07 3.44
CA LEU A 906 -27.42 -21.29 4.88
C LEU A 906 -28.07 -22.67 5.10
N PHE A 907 -27.30 -23.59 5.68
CA PHE A 907 -27.70 -24.95 6.01
C PHE A 907 -27.99 -25.06 7.52
N ASN A 908 -28.78 -26.05 7.95
CA ASN A 908 -29.29 -26.19 9.33
C ASN A 908 -28.44 -27.13 10.20
#